data_AF-A0A812WQZ1-F1
#
_entry.id   AF-A0A812WQZ1-F1
#
_cell.length_a   1.000
_cell.length_b   1.000
_cell.length_c   1.000
_cell.angle_alpha   90.00
_cell.angle_beta   90.00
_cell.angle_gamma   90.00
#
_symmetry.space_group_name_H-M   'P 1'
#
loop_
_entity.id
_entity.type
_entity.pdbx_description
1 polymer ?
#
loop_
_entity_poly.entity_id
_entity_poly.type
_entity_poly.pdbx_seq_one_letter_code
_entity_poly.pdbx_strand_id
1 'polypeptide(L)'
;MSPAGDESSEEESQGGPDASRICTELSTVLDAQRLRGVPLHWALQLRHWANVEGQVSQATNAKNYSDLSRPVKALDSFVSHDWASSGFLKVLSLLIIYNSRAAFCTSLVVSILVGVLRGFGRLPNEHWTVVFGFFSFFVVFGFWPQLLRPFRRPTMVFVDKLCIAQHDAGLKRDGIMGMPAFLLNSNDLIILFTSNYCKRLWCCFEMGTFLKDVSRQRNIRIMPLMTAQLLCLASGIWFLLVIGWNVLYYEFITFSGEIKSGQNPLTTGMVLNGVMLLVAAAAVLPLFYLGIELVAEMDEAVGQLAAFSVQDADCFCCSINHRHPRTGAQLPCDRQMMYSMLSKWYAPEREGLESDRLPLDKFDLKIRKELAPRIVAVASGFALPWNYTLYMVGASSVPYIADPIARWIAAYNSDDGLSGYAFFVWSLRVAARWGTVALASLLAVRISLPLWKLGLRVCWKDSRKVRWLIVLLTSMVVVIFTSLVWGSVFFSLGQTADDQLLPVLLLLCWFLCACGLHWRFSAGRSFHGSDAQTKHTDQSGATKSSCAPCELAGIGNIDCPAMGGKGPEDNSTVAACASQCDAPRPDAGVTLAPAVANPGLSRVASSPEEMVSAPVSPPLPPAEGETALATRAQVADRMTTTTPYGKAPEYFPMVVYRSPGDAVATKLPAVGNPDLPWPVELPALLQERLRVGVGWVSEQEEGRRRTR
;
A
#
# COMPACT_ATOMS: atom_id res chain seq x y z
N MET A 1 16.27 75.30 -60.88
CA MET A 1 16.87 75.08 -59.56
C MET A 1 16.54 73.66 -59.12
N SER A 2 17.48 72.74 -59.39
CA SER A 2 17.73 71.51 -58.61
C SER A 2 18.26 71.88 -57.20
N PRO A 3 18.51 70.96 -56.23
CA PRO A 3 18.64 69.49 -56.29
C PRO A 3 17.73 68.74 -55.29
N ALA A 4 17.40 67.45 -55.44
CA ALA A 4 18.18 66.21 -55.67
C ALA A 4 18.82 65.63 -54.38
N GLY A 5 18.57 64.32 -54.16
CA GLY A 5 19.11 63.50 -53.08
C GLY A 5 18.44 62.12 -53.04
N ASP A 6 18.84 61.24 -53.96
CA ASP A 6 18.65 59.78 -53.96
C ASP A 6 19.35 59.13 -52.75
N GLU A 7 18.84 57.98 -52.27
CA GLU A 7 19.58 56.69 -52.26
C GLU A 7 18.79 55.55 -51.58
N SER A 8 18.34 54.61 -52.43
CA SER A 8 18.38 53.14 -52.34
C SER A 8 18.29 52.38 -50.99
N SER A 9 17.29 51.49 -50.96
CA SER A 9 17.31 50.05 -50.59
C SER A 9 17.81 49.60 -49.21
N GLU A 10 16.91 48.96 -48.46
CA GLU A 10 17.13 47.59 -47.94
C GLU A 10 15.78 46.99 -47.48
N GLU A 11 15.32 45.94 -48.18
CA GLU A 11 14.29 45.03 -47.72
C GLU A 11 14.85 44.21 -46.55
N GLU A 12 14.51 44.58 -45.32
CA GLU A 12 14.71 43.70 -44.18
C GLU A 12 13.36 43.14 -43.73
N SER A 13 13.17 41.87 -44.08
CA SER A 13 12.11 41.00 -43.58
C SER A 13 12.00 41.11 -42.06
N GLN A 14 10.94 41.74 -41.56
CA GLN A 14 10.59 41.71 -40.15
C GLN A 14 10.18 40.27 -39.79
N GLY A 15 11.17 39.50 -39.34
CA GLY A 15 10.94 38.28 -38.58
C GLY A 15 10.01 38.60 -37.41
N GLY A 16 8.84 37.98 -37.43
CA GLY A 16 7.88 38.07 -36.32
C GLY A 16 8.56 37.67 -35.00
N PRO A 17 8.12 38.22 -33.86
CA PRO A 17 8.68 37.84 -32.58
C PRO A 17 8.49 36.35 -32.38
N ASP A 18 9.62 35.67 -32.26
CA ASP A 18 9.78 34.25 -32.00
C ASP A 18 8.90 33.87 -30.79
N ALA A 19 7.77 33.23 -31.06
CA ALA A 19 6.82 32.75 -30.05
C ALA A 19 7.37 31.56 -29.24
N SER A 20 8.65 31.25 -29.41
CA SER A 20 9.37 30.24 -28.65
C SER A 20 10.20 30.90 -27.53
N ARG A 21 9.93 30.52 -26.26
CA ARG A 21 10.64 30.87 -25.00
C ARG A 21 9.93 31.80 -24.01
N ILE A 22 8.65 31.56 -23.72
CA ILE A 22 8.16 31.78 -22.34
C ILE A 22 8.20 30.43 -21.61
N CYS A 23 9.40 29.85 -21.45
CA CYS A 23 9.58 28.74 -20.53
C CYS A 23 9.70 29.37 -19.13
N THR A 24 8.55 29.57 -18.47
CA THR A 24 8.54 30.06 -17.09
C THR A 24 9.10 28.91 -16.24
N GLU A 25 10.23 29.10 -15.55
CA GLU A 25 10.82 28.05 -14.73
C GLU A 25 10.08 27.89 -13.40
N LEU A 26 10.03 26.67 -12.88
CA LEU A 26 9.55 26.37 -11.53
C LEU A 26 10.46 27.03 -10.48
N SER A 27 9.86 27.71 -9.51
CA SER A 27 10.60 28.37 -8.43
C SER A 27 10.65 27.50 -7.18
N THR A 28 11.86 27.34 -6.63
CA THR A 28 12.10 26.73 -5.31
C THR A 28 11.93 27.74 -4.17
N VAL A 29 11.78 29.02 -4.49
CA VAL A 29 11.60 30.11 -3.53
C VAL A 29 10.25 30.79 -3.79
N LEU A 30 9.42 30.85 -2.76
CA LEU A 30 8.18 31.61 -2.77
C LEU A 30 8.31 32.79 -1.81
N ASP A 31 7.66 33.90 -2.15
CA ASP A 31 7.44 34.98 -1.20
C ASP A 31 6.71 34.45 0.04
N ALA A 32 7.07 34.96 1.22
CA ALA A 32 6.55 34.52 2.51
C ALA A 32 5.03 34.67 2.60
N GLN A 33 4.44 35.63 1.89
CA GLN A 33 2.99 35.82 1.78
C GLN A 33 2.29 34.72 0.97
N ARG A 34 3.01 34.09 0.05
CA ARG A 34 2.50 33.11 -0.92
C ARG A 34 2.67 31.67 -0.46
N LEU A 35 3.64 31.39 0.40
CA LEU A 35 3.73 30.10 1.08
C LEU A 35 2.59 29.99 2.10
N ARG A 36 1.43 29.49 1.65
CA ARG A 36 0.22 29.37 2.47
C ARG A 36 -0.13 27.93 2.77
N GLY A 37 -0.66 27.71 3.97
CA GLY A 37 -1.23 26.43 4.38
C GLY A 37 -2.68 26.59 4.81
N VAL A 38 -3.43 25.48 4.76
CA VAL A 38 -4.79 25.40 5.28
C VAL A 38 -4.78 24.63 6.62
N PRO A 39 -5.51 25.11 7.65
CA PRO A 39 -5.72 24.31 8.86
C PRO A 39 -6.38 22.96 8.54
N LEU A 40 -5.87 21.87 9.14
CA LEU A 40 -6.31 20.49 8.86
C LEU A 40 -7.84 20.29 8.91
N HIS A 41 -8.53 20.96 9.84
CA HIS A 41 -9.98 20.84 9.97
C HIS A 41 -10.77 21.28 8.73
N TRP A 42 -10.21 22.15 7.89
CA TRP A 42 -10.80 22.52 6.60
C TRP A 42 -10.53 21.41 5.58
N ALA A 43 -9.30 20.88 5.54
CA ALA A 43 -8.96 19.75 4.67
C ALA A 43 -9.78 18.48 5.00
N LEU A 44 -10.34 18.35 6.19
CA LEU A 44 -11.24 17.25 6.56
C LEU A 44 -12.71 17.44 6.10
N GLN A 45 -13.06 18.54 5.44
CA GLN A 45 -14.43 18.75 4.95
C GLN A 45 -14.60 18.25 3.52
N LEU A 46 -15.59 17.38 3.31
CA LEU A 46 -15.84 16.73 2.02
C LEU A 46 -16.02 17.69 0.84
N ARG A 47 -16.64 18.85 1.08
CA ARG A 47 -16.91 19.86 0.04
C ARG A 47 -15.65 20.35 -0.69
N HIS A 48 -14.49 20.34 -0.03
CA HIS A 48 -13.25 20.82 -0.64
C HIS A 48 -12.64 19.79 -1.61
N TRP A 49 -13.07 18.53 -1.53
CA TRP A 49 -12.62 17.43 -2.37
C TRP A 49 -13.58 17.13 -3.55
N ALA A 50 -14.62 17.93 -3.74
CA ALA A 50 -15.55 17.79 -4.86
C ALA A 50 -14.96 18.36 -6.16
N ASN A 51 -15.02 17.60 -7.25
CA ASN A 51 -14.64 18.01 -8.61
C ASN A 51 -15.81 18.65 -9.37
N VAL A 52 -16.41 19.71 -8.83
CA VAL A 52 -17.43 20.47 -9.57
C VAL A 52 -16.79 21.77 -10.04
N GLU A 53 -16.39 21.83 -11.32
CA GLU A 53 -15.71 22.97 -11.97
C GLU A 53 -16.45 24.32 -11.83
N GLY A 54 -17.74 24.33 -11.47
CA GLY A 54 -18.51 25.56 -11.19
C GLY A 54 -18.54 25.99 -9.72
N GLN A 55 -18.39 25.07 -8.77
CA GLN A 55 -18.37 25.40 -7.34
C GLN A 55 -17.01 25.92 -6.88
N VAL A 56 -15.93 25.63 -7.61
CA VAL A 56 -14.57 26.07 -7.26
C VAL A 56 -14.44 27.59 -7.31
N SER A 57 -14.93 28.22 -8.38
CA SER A 57 -14.85 29.67 -8.58
C SER A 57 -15.72 30.45 -7.57
N GLN A 58 -16.86 29.89 -7.13
CA GLN A 58 -17.69 30.52 -6.10
C GLN A 58 -17.22 30.23 -4.66
N ALA A 59 -16.69 29.03 -4.38
CA ALA A 59 -16.24 28.65 -3.04
C ALA A 59 -14.92 29.34 -2.63
N THR A 60 -14.12 29.83 -3.59
CA THR A 60 -12.81 30.45 -3.34
C THR A 60 -12.68 31.86 -3.91
N ASN A 61 -13.72 32.70 -3.75
CA ASN A 61 -13.55 34.15 -3.89
C ASN A 61 -12.41 34.66 -2.99
N ALA A 62 -11.82 35.81 -3.32
CA ALA A 62 -10.66 36.37 -2.61
C ALA A 62 -10.81 36.38 -1.08
N LYS A 63 -12.01 36.73 -0.58
CA LYS A 63 -12.37 36.71 0.85
C LYS A 63 -12.33 35.29 1.45
N ASN A 64 -12.89 34.31 0.76
CA ASN A 64 -12.84 32.92 1.22
C ASN A 64 -11.42 32.36 1.17
N TYR A 65 -10.59 32.77 0.20
CA TYR A 65 -9.20 32.34 0.11
C TYR A 65 -8.34 32.82 1.29
N SER A 66 -8.52 34.09 1.70
CA SER A 66 -7.84 34.64 2.88
C SER A 66 -8.30 34.01 4.19
N ASP A 67 -9.56 33.57 4.26
CA ASP A 67 -10.14 32.93 5.45
C ASP A 67 -9.77 31.44 5.55
N LEU A 68 -9.66 30.75 4.41
CA LEU A 68 -9.35 29.32 4.33
C LEU A 68 -7.86 29.04 4.55
N SER A 69 -6.99 29.75 3.84
CA SER A 69 -5.54 29.55 3.87
C SER A 69 -4.85 30.74 4.51
N ARG A 70 -3.68 30.54 5.12
CA ARG A 70 -2.88 31.62 5.72
C ARG A 70 -1.39 31.46 5.43
N PRO A 71 -0.62 32.55 5.36
CA PRO A 71 0.83 32.48 5.22
C PRO A 71 1.45 31.68 6.35
N VAL A 72 2.43 30.84 6.03
CA VAL A 72 3.16 30.00 6.96
C VAL A 72 4.65 30.01 6.63
N LYS A 73 5.50 29.82 7.63
CA LYS A 73 6.95 29.65 7.41
C LYS A 73 7.29 28.24 6.91
N ALA A 74 6.48 27.25 7.31
CA ALA A 74 6.63 25.84 6.95
C ALA A 74 5.27 25.14 7.08
N LEU A 75 5.12 24.03 6.37
CA LEU A 75 3.95 23.18 6.37
C LEU A 75 4.21 21.92 7.18
N ASP A 76 3.23 21.49 7.97
CA ASP A 76 3.33 20.23 8.72
C ASP A 76 3.22 19.03 7.78
N SER A 77 2.43 19.12 6.71
CA SER A 77 2.33 18.05 5.70
C SER A 77 1.90 18.57 4.33
N PHE A 78 2.45 17.97 3.27
CA PHE A 78 1.97 18.10 1.90
C PHE A 78 1.06 16.92 1.56
N VAL A 79 -0.19 17.18 1.15
CA VAL A 79 -1.14 16.11 0.80
C VAL A 79 -1.16 15.92 -0.71
N SER A 80 -0.38 14.94 -1.17
CA SER A 80 -0.36 14.53 -2.57
C SER A 80 -1.46 13.51 -2.86
N HIS A 81 -2.15 13.70 -3.98
CA HIS A 81 -3.30 12.90 -4.36
C HIS A 81 -3.62 13.01 -5.85
N ASP A 82 -4.37 12.03 -6.37
CA ASP A 82 -5.01 12.17 -7.67
C ASP A 82 -6.39 12.83 -7.54
N TRP A 83 -6.77 13.74 -8.44
CA TRP A 83 -8.09 14.38 -8.35
C TRP A 83 -9.23 13.46 -8.80
N ALA A 84 -8.98 12.46 -9.65
CA ALA A 84 -10.01 11.59 -10.21
C ALA A 84 -10.67 10.67 -9.17
N SER A 85 -9.96 10.34 -8.09
CA SER A 85 -10.40 9.44 -7.05
C SER A 85 -11.40 10.08 -6.07
N SER A 86 -12.14 9.22 -5.37
CA SER A 86 -13.21 9.65 -4.45
C SER A 86 -12.71 10.60 -3.37
N GLY A 87 -13.31 11.80 -3.32
CA GLY A 87 -13.06 12.78 -2.26
C GLY A 87 -13.42 12.27 -0.86
N PHE A 88 -14.44 11.41 -0.76
CA PHE A 88 -14.82 10.79 0.52
C PHE A 88 -13.70 9.90 1.06
N LEU A 89 -13.08 9.07 0.21
CA LEU A 89 -11.98 8.20 0.63
C LEU A 89 -10.73 8.99 1.03
N LYS A 90 -10.49 10.15 0.41
CA LYS A 90 -9.40 11.05 0.82
C LYS A 90 -9.64 11.61 2.22
N VAL A 91 -10.85 12.13 2.48
CA VAL A 91 -11.22 12.60 3.82
C VAL A 91 -11.11 11.48 4.85
N LEU A 92 -11.62 10.29 4.53
CA LEU A 92 -11.55 9.12 5.41
C LEU A 92 -10.10 8.73 5.72
N SER A 93 -9.24 8.74 4.71
CA SER A 93 -7.80 8.48 4.87
C SER A 93 -7.15 9.50 5.80
N LEU A 94 -7.46 10.79 5.64
CA LEU A 94 -6.94 11.86 6.49
C LEU A 94 -7.47 11.74 7.94
N LEU A 95 -8.73 11.37 8.15
CA LEU A 95 -9.27 11.10 9.49
C LEU A 95 -8.51 9.96 10.18
N ILE A 96 -8.23 8.87 9.46
CA ILE A 96 -7.45 7.75 10.01
C ILE A 96 -6.02 8.20 10.33
N ILE A 97 -5.35 8.91 9.41
CA ILE A 97 -3.96 9.35 9.59
C ILE A 97 -3.81 10.29 10.79
N TYR A 98 -4.70 11.26 10.95
CA TYR A 98 -4.54 12.32 11.95
C TYR A 98 -5.30 12.08 13.27
N ASN A 99 -6.45 11.40 13.24
CA ASN A 99 -7.36 11.36 14.40
C ASN A 99 -7.42 9.99 15.09
N SER A 100 -7.14 8.87 14.40
CA SER A 100 -7.34 7.52 14.95
C SER A 100 -6.57 7.26 16.24
N ARG A 101 -5.29 7.65 16.32
CA ARG A 101 -4.46 7.50 17.51
C ARG A 101 -5.03 8.26 18.71
N ALA A 102 -5.43 9.51 18.49
CA ALA A 102 -6.00 10.34 19.55
C ALA A 102 -7.34 9.79 20.03
N ALA A 103 -8.18 9.30 19.11
CA ALA A 103 -9.46 8.67 19.42
C ALA A 103 -9.28 7.42 20.27
N PHE A 104 -8.36 6.54 19.89
CA PHE A 104 -8.01 5.34 20.66
C PHE A 104 -7.53 5.70 22.08
N CYS A 105 -6.55 6.60 22.20
CA CYS A 105 -6.00 6.99 23.50
C CYS A 105 -7.04 7.67 24.40
N THR A 106 -7.89 8.54 23.84
CA THR A 106 -8.95 9.20 24.61
C THR A 106 -9.97 8.19 25.09
N SER A 107 -10.41 7.28 24.22
CA SER A 107 -11.33 6.21 24.61
C SER A 107 -10.75 5.35 25.73
N LEU A 108 -9.46 5.01 25.65
CA LEU A 108 -8.79 4.24 26.70
C LEU A 108 -8.79 4.97 28.04
N VAL A 109 -8.39 6.25 28.06
CA VAL A 109 -8.38 7.07 29.27
C VAL A 109 -9.78 7.21 29.86
N VAL A 110 -10.77 7.54 29.04
CA VAL A 110 -12.17 7.68 29.48
C VAL A 110 -12.68 6.36 30.05
N SER A 111 -12.40 5.23 29.40
CA SER A 111 -12.90 3.93 29.84
C SER A 111 -12.25 3.46 31.15
N ILE A 112 -10.97 3.77 31.36
CA ILE A 112 -10.29 3.57 32.66
C ILE A 112 -10.97 4.42 33.74
N LEU A 113 -11.21 5.71 33.47
CA LEU A 113 -11.89 6.60 34.42
C LEU A 113 -13.31 6.12 34.75
N VAL A 114 -14.09 5.67 33.75
CA VAL A 114 -15.40 5.08 33.98
C VAL A 114 -15.30 3.85 34.88
N GLY A 115 -14.35 2.94 34.61
CA GLY A 115 -14.13 1.76 35.45
C GLY A 115 -13.79 2.10 36.89
N VAL A 116 -12.91 3.09 37.09
CA VAL A 116 -12.53 3.59 38.43
C VAL A 116 -13.73 4.19 39.16
N LEU A 117 -14.49 5.07 38.50
CA LEU A 117 -15.66 5.72 39.11
C LEU A 117 -16.77 4.71 39.44
N ARG A 118 -16.96 3.67 38.63
CA ARG A 118 -17.86 2.55 38.93
C ARG A 118 -17.39 1.76 40.15
N GLY A 119 -16.10 1.44 40.21
CA GLY A 119 -15.50 0.69 41.32
C GLY A 119 -15.67 1.40 42.67
N PHE A 120 -15.60 2.73 42.69
CA PHE A 120 -15.83 3.55 43.90
C PHE A 120 -17.31 3.93 44.13
N GLY A 121 -18.25 3.38 43.36
CA GLY A 121 -19.68 3.68 43.50
C GLY A 121 -20.08 5.12 43.16
N ARG A 122 -19.23 5.87 42.43
CA ARG A 122 -19.54 7.23 41.95
C ARG A 122 -20.33 7.25 40.65
N LEU A 123 -20.21 6.18 39.85
CA LEU A 123 -21.07 5.90 38.71
C LEU A 123 -21.86 4.61 38.98
N PRO A 124 -23.07 4.47 38.42
CA PRO A 124 -23.81 3.20 38.46
C PRO A 124 -22.94 2.08 37.91
N ASN A 125 -22.87 0.95 38.62
CA ASN A 125 -22.13 -0.22 38.15
C ASN A 125 -22.92 -1.00 37.09
N GLU A 126 -23.37 -0.27 36.08
CA GLU A 126 -24.21 -0.78 35.00
C GLU A 126 -23.44 -0.76 33.69
N HIS A 127 -23.73 -1.74 32.84
CA HIS A 127 -22.97 -1.96 31.63
C HIS A 127 -23.09 -0.83 30.61
N TRP A 128 -24.21 -0.10 30.56
CA TRP A 128 -24.40 1.00 29.61
C TRP A 128 -23.40 2.14 29.78
N THR A 129 -22.75 2.27 30.95
CA THR A 129 -21.74 3.31 31.19
C THR A 129 -20.53 3.24 30.25
N VAL A 130 -20.28 2.10 29.60
CA VAL A 130 -19.25 1.97 28.55
C VAL A 130 -19.52 2.87 27.33
N VAL A 131 -20.76 3.36 27.16
CA VAL A 131 -21.14 4.30 26.10
C VAL A 131 -20.28 5.57 26.13
N PHE A 132 -19.80 6.02 27.30
CA PHE A 132 -18.87 7.15 27.36
C PHE A 132 -17.54 6.86 26.65
N GLY A 133 -17.02 5.63 26.76
CA GLY A 133 -15.84 5.18 26.03
C GLY A 133 -16.06 5.20 24.52
N PHE A 134 -17.21 4.68 24.05
CA PHE A 134 -17.58 4.73 22.63
C PHE A 134 -17.76 6.16 22.11
N PHE A 135 -18.54 6.96 22.83
CA PHE A 135 -18.82 8.34 22.48
C PHE A 135 -17.54 9.15 22.36
N SER A 136 -16.63 9.03 23.33
CA SER A 136 -15.33 9.71 23.27
C SER A 136 -14.48 9.30 22.06
N PHE A 137 -14.50 8.01 21.68
CA PHE A 137 -13.82 7.56 20.46
C PHE A 137 -14.37 8.26 19.21
N PHE A 138 -15.69 8.18 18.97
CA PHE A 138 -16.28 8.74 17.74
C PHE A 138 -16.20 10.27 17.68
N VAL A 139 -16.37 10.94 18.81
CA VAL A 139 -16.24 12.41 18.89
C VAL A 139 -14.80 12.83 18.57
N VAL A 140 -13.80 12.20 19.18
CA VAL A 140 -12.40 12.53 18.88
C VAL A 140 -12.04 12.11 17.45
N PHE A 141 -12.49 10.96 16.98
CA PHE A 141 -12.22 10.52 15.61
C PHE A 141 -12.76 11.51 14.57
N GLY A 142 -13.97 12.04 14.75
CA GLY A 142 -14.57 13.01 13.83
C GLY A 142 -14.06 14.44 14.00
N PHE A 143 -13.70 14.86 15.22
CA PHE A 143 -13.53 16.27 15.57
C PHE A 143 -12.22 16.63 16.29
N TRP A 144 -11.21 15.74 16.30
CA TRP A 144 -9.94 15.98 17.02
C TRP A 144 -9.29 17.35 16.71
N PRO A 145 -9.13 17.78 15.45
CA PRO A 145 -8.52 19.08 15.17
C PRO A 145 -9.36 20.27 15.65
N GLN A 146 -10.67 20.11 15.79
CA GLN A 146 -11.60 21.12 16.32
C GLN A 146 -11.50 21.19 17.85
N LEU A 147 -11.41 20.04 18.52
CA LEU A 147 -11.28 19.94 19.98
C LEU A 147 -9.96 20.53 20.49
N LEU A 148 -8.88 20.43 19.70
CA LEU A 148 -7.58 20.99 20.05
C LEU A 148 -7.41 22.49 19.78
N ARG A 149 -8.31 23.13 19.03
CA ARG A 149 -8.18 24.55 18.65
C ARG A 149 -7.91 25.50 19.83
N PRO A 150 -8.59 25.39 20.99
CA PRO A 150 -8.30 26.29 22.11
C PRO A 150 -6.96 26.00 22.80
N PHE A 151 -6.35 24.83 22.58
CA PHE A 151 -5.17 24.38 23.34
C PHE A 151 -3.88 24.29 22.52
N ARG A 152 -3.95 24.19 21.19
CA ARG A 152 -2.79 24.00 20.32
C ARG A 152 -2.90 24.76 19.01
N ARG A 153 -1.74 25.14 18.45
CA ARG A 153 -1.65 25.64 17.08
C ARG A 153 -2.24 24.59 16.12
N PRO A 154 -3.06 24.99 15.14
CA PRO A 154 -3.65 24.03 14.22
C PRO A 154 -2.56 23.50 13.28
N THR A 155 -2.65 22.21 12.97
CA THR A 155 -1.82 21.57 11.94
C THR A 155 -2.10 22.21 10.59
N MET A 156 -1.04 22.69 9.93
CA MET A 156 -1.08 23.37 8.65
C MET A 156 -0.69 22.40 7.54
N VAL A 157 -1.63 22.12 6.65
CA VAL A 157 -1.41 21.19 5.53
C VAL A 157 -1.47 21.94 4.20
N PHE A 158 -0.79 21.42 3.19
CA PHE A 158 -0.95 21.88 1.82
C PHE A 158 -1.96 20.99 1.08
N VAL A 159 -2.95 21.66 0.50
CA VAL A 159 -3.89 21.12 -0.49
C VAL A 159 -3.94 22.17 -1.59
N ASP A 160 -3.48 21.79 -2.78
CA ASP A 160 -3.36 22.64 -3.97
C ASP A 160 -4.54 23.62 -4.17
N LYS A 161 -5.77 23.11 -4.22
CA LYS A 161 -6.99 23.90 -4.46
C LYS A 161 -7.30 24.90 -3.34
N LEU A 162 -6.82 24.67 -2.13
CA LEU A 162 -7.07 25.52 -0.96
C LEU A 162 -5.93 26.51 -0.70
N CYS A 163 -4.69 26.13 -1.03
CA CYS A 163 -3.50 26.92 -0.74
C CYS A 163 -3.09 27.82 -1.92
N ILE A 164 -3.44 27.47 -3.15
CA ILE A 164 -3.21 28.29 -4.36
C ILE A 164 -4.46 29.14 -4.64
N ALA A 165 -4.28 30.44 -4.86
CA ALA A 165 -5.37 31.37 -5.17
C ALA A 165 -6.07 30.96 -6.48
N GLN A 166 -7.29 30.41 -6.40
CA GLN A 166 -8.01 29.93 -7.59
C GLN A 166 -8.77 31.03 -8.35
N HIS A 167 -9.06 32.16 -7.70
CA HIS A 167 -9.88 33.26 -8.24
C HIS A 167 -9.11 34.21 -9.14
N ASP A 168 -7.79 34.31 -8.98
CA ASP A 168 -6.92 35.20 -9.74
C ASP A 168 -5.98 34.37 -10.61
N ALA A 169 -6.02 34.58 -11.93
CA ALA A 169 -5.24 33.79 -12.88
C ALA A 169 -3.72 33.99 -12.74
N GLY A 170 -3.27 35.19 -12.36
CA GLY A 170 -1.87 35.51 -12.14
C GLY A 170 -1.34 34.86 -10.87
N LEU A 171 -2.05 35.02 -9.75
CA LEU A 171 -1.68 34.39 -8.48
C LEU A 171 -1.80 32.87 -8.53
N LYS A 172 -2.76 32.34 -9.30
CA LYS A 172 -2.87 30.90 -9.57
C LYS A 172 -1.63 30.39 -10.29
N ARG A 173 -1.22 31.08 -11.36
CA ARG A 173 -0.02 30.76 -12.12
C ARG A 173 1.19 30.79 -11.18
N ASP A 174 1.42 31.89 -10.46
CA ASP A 174 2.54 32.03 -9.54
C ASP A 174 2.57 30.94 -8.46
N GLY A 175 1.40 30.55 -7.92
CA GLY A 175 1.30 29.47 -6.95
C GLY A 175 1.64 28.09 -7.52
N ILE A 176 1.22 27.81 -8.77
CA ILE A 176 1.60 26.58 -9.49
C ILE A 176 3.11 26.58 -9.79
N MET A 177 3.64 27.71 -10.25
CA MET A 177 5.08 27.87 -10.51
C MET A 177 5.92 27.68 -9.23
N GLY A 178 5.35 28.00 -8.06
CA GLY A 178 5.97 27.82 -6.75
C GLY A 178 5.75 26.44 -6.10
N MET A 179 5.17 25.46 -6.80
CA MET A 179 4.94 24.12 -6.23
C MET A 179 6.17 23.48 -5.56
N PRO A 180 7.40 23.55 -6.13
CA PRO A 180 8.60 23.04 -5.48
C PRO A 180 8.86 23.68 -4.13
N ALA A 181 8.59 24.98 -3.97
CA ALA A 181 8.77 25.66 -2.70
C ALA A 181 7.80 25.14 -1.62
N PHE A 182 6.54 24.83 -1.97
CA PHE A 182 5.61 24.17 -1.03
C PHE A 182 6.13 22.81 -0.59
N LEU A 183 6.60 22.00 -1.54
CA LEU A 183 7.17 20.69 -1.25
C LEU A 183 8.40 20.80 -0.36
N LEU A 184 9.36 21.68 -0.69
CA LEU A 184 10.61 21.87 0.07
C LEU A 184 10.36 22.41 1.49
N ASN A 185 9.31 23.20 1.69
CA ASN A 185 8.92 23.73 3.01
C ASN A 185 7.92 22.83 3.78
N SER A 186 7.70 21.60 3.33
CA SER A 186 6.82 20.63 4.00
C SER A 186 7.62 19.58 4.77
N ASN A 187 7.24 19.32 6.03
CA ASN A 187 7.89 18.33 6.88
C ASN A 187 7.62 16.89 6.41
N ASP A 188 6.35 16.60 6.09
CA ASP A 188 5.89 15.28 5.65
C ASP A 188 5.28 15.32 4.24
N LEU A 189 5.43 14.22 3.49
CA LEU A 189 4.66 13.97 2.28
C LEU A 189 3.65 12.86 2.55
N ILE A 190 2.36 13.20 2.50
CA ILE A 190 1.27 12.24 2.61
C ILE A 190 0.77 11.92 1.21
N ILE A 191 0.97 10.68 0.78
CA ILE A 191 0.53 10.17 -0.51
C ILE A 191 -0.77 9.40 -0.32
N LEU A 192 -1.86 9.98 -0.82
CA LEU A 192 -3.15 9.31 -0.95
C LEU A 192 -3.13 8.50 -2.25
N PHE A 193 -2.74 7.23 -2.13
CA PHE A 193 -2.30 6.41 -3.25
C PHE A 193 -3.46 5.69 -3.94
N THR A 194 -3.39 5.63 -5.27
CA THR A 194 -4.27 4.87 -6.18
C THR A 194 -3.46 4.35 -7.36
N SER A 195 -4.01 3.40 -8.14
CA SER A 195 -3.38 2.91 -9.38
C SER A 195 -3.20 3.98 -10.48
N ASN A 196 -3.77 5.17 -10.33
CA ASN A 196 -3.58 6.30 -11.24
C ASN A 196 -2.54 7.31 -10.75
N TYR A 197 -2.04 7.16 -9.52
CA TYR A 197 -1.15 8.13 -8.91
C TYR A 197 0.17 8.27 -9.70
N CYS A 198 0.82 7.15 -10.02
CA CYS A 198 2.08 7.13 -10.76
C CYS A 198 1.93 7.46 -12.25
N LYS A 199 0.68 7.52 -12.76
CA LYS A 199 0.40 7.94 -14.14
C LYS A 199 0.41 9.45 -14.28
N ARG A 200 0.36 10.24 -13.21
CA ARG A 200 0.28 11.70 -13.29
C ARG A 200 1.65 12.34 -13.08
N LEU A 201 2.08 13.15 -14.04
CA LEU A 201 3.42 13.76 -14.02
C LEU A 201 3.68 14.61 -12.77
N TRP A 202 2.70 15.43 -12.35
CA TRP A 202 2.81 16.24 -11.12
C TRP A 202 2.99 15.39 -9.87
N CYS A 203 2.24 14.29 -9.73
CA CYS A 203 2.37 13.37 -8.60
C CYS A 203 3.77 12.71 -8.57
N CYS A 204 4.30 12.34 -9.73
CA CYS A 204 5.66 11.80 -9.87
C CYS A 204 6.73 12.82 -9.45
N PHE A 205 6.56 14.06 -9.87
CA PHE A 205 7.43 15.17 -9.48
C PHE A 205 7.44 15.43 -7.96
N GLU A 206 6.26 15.39 -7.31
CA GLU A 206 6.13 15.58 -5.86
C GLU A 206 6.90 14.49 -5.08
N MET A 207 6.80 13.23 -5.52
CA MET A 207 7.57 12.13 -4.95
C MET A 207 9.07 12.34 -5.14
N GLY A 208 9.50 12.69 -6.36
CA GLY A 208 10.91 12.95 -6.67
C GLY A 208 11.51 14.02 -5.79
N THR A 209 10.76 15.09 -5.55
CA THR A 209 11.21 16.20 -4.67
C THR A 209 11.56 15.72 -3.26
N PHE A 210 10.77 14.81 -2.69
CA PHE A 210 11.05 14.24 -1.36
C PHE A 210 12.12 13.14 -1.40
N LEU A 211 12.19 12.36 -2.49
CA LEU A 211 13.21 11.33 -2.64
C LEU A 211 14.61 11.91 -2.83
N LYS A 212 14.74 13.16 -3.29
CA LYS A 212 16.03 13.83 -3.44
C LYS A 212 16.88 13.80 -2.17
N ASP A 213 16.27 14.03 -1.01
CA ASP A 213 16.95 14.13 0.28
C ASP A 213 16.69 12.89 1.15
N VAL A 214 17.75 12.14 1.47
CA VAL A 214 17.70 10.91 2.27
C VAL A 214 17.04 11.13 3.63
N SER A 215 17.22 12.30 4.26
CA SER A 215 16.60 12.61 5.55
C SER A 215 15.08 12.71 5.43
N ARG A 216 14.59 13.27 4.33
CA ARG A 216 13.17 13.51 4.04
C ARG A 216 12.45 12.29 3.52
N GLN A 217 13.18 11.33 2.94
CA GLN A 217 12.61 10.05 2.53
C GLN A 217 11.87 9.35 3.67
N ARG A 218 12.33 9.48 4.92
CA ARG A 218 11.69 8.85 6.09
C ARG A 218 10.31 9.44 6.40
N ASN A 219 9.99 10.62 5.87
CA ASN A 219 8.76 11.35 6.14
C ASN A 219 7.70 11.16 5.03
N ILE A 220 7.92 10.22 4.10
CA ILE A 220 6.92 9.84 3.10
C ILE A 220 5.96 8.81 3.74
N ARG A 221 4.69 9.19 3.86
CA ARG A 221 3.61 8.34 4.36
C ARG A 221 2.65 8.00 3.24
N ILE A 222 2.55 6.72 2.91
CA ILE A 222 1.69 6.22 1.83
C ILE A 222 0.43 5.60 2.46
N MET A 223 -0.73 6.03 1.99
CA MET A 223 -2.03 5.51 2.39
C MET A 223 -2.85 5.19 1.14
N PRO A 224 -3.00 3.90 0.76
CA PRO A 224 -3.93 3.51 -0.28
C PRO A 224 -5.36 3.90 0.11
N LEU A 225 -6.13 4.48 -0.81
CA LEU A 225 -7.48 4.98 -0.50
C LEU A 225 -8.44 3.84 -0.06
N MET A 226 -8.32 2.68 -0.71
CA MET A 226 -9.09 1.47 -0.37
C MET A 226 -8.79 0.95 1.05
N THR A 227 -7.56 1.11 1.55
CA THR A 227 -7.17 0.76 2.94
C THR A 227 -8.01 1.52 3.96
N ALA A 228 -8.35 2.79 3.70
CA ALA A 228 -9.15 3.60 4.63
C ALA A 228 -10.59 3.07 4.75
N GLN A 229 -11.21 2.73 3.62
CA GLN A 229 -12.54 2.13 3.57
C GLN A 229 -12.55 0.78 4.30
N LEU A 230 -11.53 -0.05 4.04
CA LEU A 230 -11.40 -1.37 4.63
C LEU A 230 -11.23 -1.32 6.16
N LEU A 231 -10.40 -0.40 6.66
CA LEU A 231 -10.22 -0.19 8.10
C LEU A 231 -11.50 0.30 8.77
N CYS A 232 -12.24 1.21 8.14
CA CYS A 232 -13.51 1.70 8.70
C CYS A 232 -14.59 0.61 8.69
N LEU A 233 -14.66 -0.18 7.62
CA LEU A 233 -15.58 -1.32 7.55
C LEU A 233 -15.22 -2.37 8.60
N ALA A 234 -13.95 -2.78 8.69
CA ALA A 234 -13.48 -3.72 9.70
C ALA A 234 -13.78 -3.20 11.12
N SER A 235 -13.45 -1.93 11.39
CA SER A 235 -13.74 -1.27 12.66
C SER A 235 -15.23 -1.31 12.97
N GLY A 236 -16.09 -0.89 12.05
CA GLY A 236 -17.55 -0.90 12.21
C GLY A 236 -18.11 -2.29 12.48
N ILE A 237 -17.65 -3.31 11.75
CA ILE A 237 -18.02 -4.72 11.98
C ILE A 237 -17.65 -5.14 13.41
N TRP A 238 -16.42 -4.85 13.85
CA TRP A 238 -15.98 -5.21 15.20
C TRP A 238 -16.73 -4.43 16.30
N PHE A 239 -17.01 -3.14 16.12
CA PHE A 239 -17.89 -2.39 17.02
C PHE A 239 -19.26 -3.06 17.14
N LEU A 240 -19.89 -3.42 16.02
CA LEU A 240 -21.20 -4.08 16.01
C LEU A 240 -21.16 -5.46 16.67
N LEU A 241 -20.13 -6.27 16.38
CA LEU A 241 -19.99 -7.61 16.96
C LEU A 241 -19.76 -7.56 18.46
N VAL A 242 -18.89 -6.67 18.94
CA VAL A 242 -18.59 -6.57 20.37
C VAL A 242 -19.78 -5.98 21.14
N ILE A 243 -20.45 -4.95 20.60
CA ILE A 243 -21.67 -4.40 21.20
C ILE A 243 -22.77 -5.47 21.22
N GLY A 244 -23.03 -6.13 20.09
CA GLY A 244 -24.03 -7.19 19.97
C GLY A 244 -23.78 -8.34 20.93
N TRP A 245 -22.53 -8.81 21.03
CA TRP A 245 -22.15 -9.85 21.98
C TRP A 245 -22.44 -9.43 23.42
N ASN A 246 -22.03 -8.23 23.83
CA ASN A 246 -22.21 -7.79 25.20
C ASN A 246 -23.70 -7.57 25.54
N VAL A 247 -24.46 -6.92 24.66
CA VAL A 247 -25.91 -6.72 24.84
C VAL A 247 -26.60 -8.08 25.01
N LEU A 248 -26.35 -9.02 24.10
CA LEU A 248 -26.91 -10.36 24.18
C LEU A 248 -26.45 -11.08 25.46
N TYR A 249 -25.16 -11.04 25.78
CA TYR A 249 -24.63 -11.68 26.99
C TYR A 249 -25.36 -11.22 28.26
N TYR A 250 -25.60 -9.91 28.42
CA TYR A 250 -26.27 -9.36 29.60
C TYR A 250 -27.81 -9.50 29.59
N GLU A 251 -28.41 -9.75 28.43
CA GLU A 251 -29.82 -10.15 28.39
C GLU A 251 -30.04 -11.52 29.03
N PHE A 252 -29.04 -12.40 28.96
CA PHE A 252 -29.15 -13.78 29.44
C PHE A 252 -28.45 -14.03 30.77
N ILE A 253 -27.40 -13.26 31.08
CA ILE A 253 -26.58 -13.42 32.28
C ILE A 253 -26.64 -12.11 33.09
N THR A 254 -26.98 -12.23 34.37
CA THR A 254 -26.96 -11.11 35.31
C THR A 254 -25.54 -10.59 35.53
N PHE A 255 -25.42 -9.39 36.10
CA PHE A 255 -24.12 -8.80 36.40
C PHE A 255 -23.26 -9.66 37.35
N SER A 256 -23.90 -10.37 38.29
CA SER A 256 -23.25 -11.34 39.20
C SER A 256 -22.81 -12.63 38.50
N GLY A 257 -23.15 -12.82 37.22
CA GLY A 257 -22.84 -14.02 36.46
C GLY A 257 -23.90 -15.12 36.56
N GLU A 258 -25.00 -14.89 37.28
CA GLU A 258 -26.11 -15.83 37.38
C GLU A 258 -26.98 -15.78 36.13
N ILE A 259 -27.44 -16.95 35.67
CA ILE A 259 -28.35 -17.05 34.54
C ILE A 259 -29.74 -16.61 34.99
N LYS A 260 -30.41 -15.75 34.22
CA LYS A 260 -31.78 -15.32 34.55
C LYS A 260 -32.71 -16.55 34.59
N SER A 261 -33.52 -16.66 35.65
CA SER A 261 -34.38 -17.81 35.95
C SER A 261 -35.25 -18.26 34.76
N GLY A 262 -35.33 -19.58 34.53
CA GLY A 262 -36.23 -20.20 33.54
C GLY A 262 -35.59 -20.67 32.23
N GLN A 263 -34.26 -20.57 32.07
CA GLN A 263 -33.58 -20.95 30.82
C GLN A 263 -32.48 -22.00 31.04
N ASN A 264 -32.31 -22.90 30.06
CA ASN A 264 -31.20 -23.87 30.06
C ASN A 264 -29.90 -23.15 29.64
N PRO A 265 -28.83 -23.17 30.48
CA PRO A 265 -27.54 -22.53 30.19
C PRO A 265 -26.97 -22.92 28.84
N LEU A 266 -27.04 -24.22 28.55
CA LEU A 266 -26.39 -24.83 27.40
C LEU A 266 -27.10 -24.38 26.12
N THR A 267 -28.43 -24.50 26.08
CA THR A 267 -29.25 -24.10 24.94
C THR A 267 -29.11 -22.61 24.66
N THR A 268 -29.13 -21.79 25.70
CA THR A 268 -29.00 -20.32 25.58
C THR A 268 -27.64 -19.93 25.02
N GLY A 269 -26.55 -20.51 25.55
CA GLY A 269 -25.21 -20.30 25.04
C GLY A 269 -25.06 -20.72 23.57
N MET A 270 -25.61 -21.87 23.18
CA MET A 270 -25.56 -22.36 21.80
C MET A 270 -26.28 -21.41 20.83
N VAL A 271 -27.49 -20.95 21.18
CA VAL A 271 -28.27 -20.02 20.35
C VAL A 271 -27.52 -18.69 20.18
N LEU A 272 -27.02 -18.11 21.27
CA LEU A 272 -26.26 -16.86 21.22
C LEU A 272 -25.02 -16.94 20.34
N ASN A 273 -24.22 -18.00 20.50
CA ASN A 273 -23.04 -18.22 19.68
C ASN A 273 -23.40 -18.45 18.21
N GLY A 274 -24.46 -19.23 17.93
CA GLY A 274 -24.94 -19.46 16.57
C GLY A 274 -25.38 -18.18 15.86
N VAL A 275 -26.14 -17.32 16.55
CA VAL A 275 -26.58 -16.01 16.01
C VAL A 275 -25.38 -15.11 15.75
N MET A 276 -24.46 -14.99 16.69
CA MET A 276 -23.27 -14.13 16.53
C MET A 276 -22.34 -14.64 15.43
N LEU A 277 -22.21 -15.95 15.27
CA LEU A 277 -21.45 -16.55 14.17
C LEU A 277 -22.08 -16.23 12.81
N LEU A 278 -23.41 -16.30 12.70
CA LEU A 278 -24.14 -15.96 11.48
C LEU A 278 -23.97 -14.46 11.13
N VAL A 279 -24.09 -13.58 12.12
CA VAL A 279 -23.88 -12.14 11.94
C VAL A 279 -22.44 -11.85 11.52
N ALA A 280 -21.45 -12.47 12.17
CA ALA A 280 -20.04 -12.32 11.82
C ALA A 280 -19.77 -12.83 10.39
N ALA A 281 -20.32 -13.99 10.02
CA ALA A 281 -20.20 -14.56 8.69
C ALA A 281 -20.74 -13.62 7.62
N ALA A 282 -21.94 -13.06 7.82
CA ALA A 282 -22.53 -12.12 6.88
C ALA A 282 -21.74 -10.79 6.80
N ALA A 283 -21.32 -10.26 7.94
CA ALA A 283 -20.65 -8.97 8.04
C ALA A 283 -19.25 -8.96 7.40
N VAL A 284 -18.54 -10.10 7.40
CA VAL A 284 -17.17 -10.22 6.87
C VAL A 284 -17.14 -10.35 5.34
N LEU A 285 -18.24 -10.76 4.68
CA LEU A 285 -18.30 -10.88 3.21
C LEU A 285 -17.90 -9.60 2.45
N PRO A 286 -18.49 -8.41 2.73
CA PRO A 286 -18.08 -7.17 2.04
C PRO A 286 -16.63 -6.81 2.32
N LEU A 287 -16.11 -7.12 3.51
CA LEU A 287 -14.71 -6.89 3.87
C LEU A 287 -13.78 -7.72 2.97
N PHE A 288 -14.11 -8.99 2.74
CA PHE A 288 -13.32 -9.87 1.88
C PHE A 288 -13.42 -9.49 0.40
N TYR A 289 -14.61 -9.09 -0.05
CA TYR A 289 -14.80 -8.62 -1.43
C TYR A 289 -13.91 -7.43 -1.76
N LEU A 290 -13.88 -6.42 -0.87
CA LEU A 290 -13.05 -5.22 -0.99
C LEU A 290 -11.57 -5.51 -0.71
N GLY A 291 -11.28 -6.41 0.23
CA GLY A 291 -9.91 -6.81 0.54
C GLY A 291 -9.19 -7.45 -0.65
N ILE A 292 -9.87 -8.32 -1.40
CA ILE A 292 -9.33 -8.90 -2.65
C ILE A 292 -9.08 -7.80 -3.69
N GLU A 293 -9.97 -6.81 -3.79
CA GLU A 293 -9.83 -5.68 -4.72
C GLU A 293 -8.66 -4.77 -4.37
N LEU A 294 -8.48 -4.46 -3.09
CA LEU A 294 -7.31 -3.73 -2.60
C LEU A 294 -6.02 -4.46 -2.97
N VAL A 295 -5.96 -5.78 -2.76
CA VAL A 295 -4.78 -6.57 -3.12
C VAL A 295 -4.52 -6.52 -4.63
N ALA A 296 -5.56 -6.56 -5.46
CA ALA A 296 -5.42 -6.43 -6.91
C ALA A 296 -4.89 -5.05 -7.32
N GLU A 297 -5.42 -3.96 -6.74
CA GLU A 297 -4.94 -2.60 -7.00
C GLU A 297 -3.48 -2.42 -6.57
N MET A 298 -3.09 -3.02 -5.44
CA MET A 298 -1.71 -2.98 -4.98
C MET A 298 -0.77 -3.81 -5.85
N ASP A 299 -1.19 -4.96 -6.37
CA ASP A 299 -0.39 -5.79 -7.28
C ASP A 299 -0.17 -5.07 -8.62
N GLU A 300 -1.22 -4.44 -9.17
CA GLU A 300 -1.13 -3.59 -10.36
C GLU A 300 -0.14 -2.43 -10.13
N ALA A 301 -0.26 -1.74 -8.99
CA ALA A 301 0.61 -0.63 -8.62
C ALA A 301 2.09 -1.05 -8.52
N VAL A 302 2.36 -2.23 -7.97
CA VAL A 302 3.72 -2.79 -7.92
C VAL A 302 4.25 -3.04 -9.34
N GLY A 303 3.44 -3.62 -10.22
CA GLY A 303 3.81 -3.81 -11.63
C GLY A 303 4.12 -2.50 -12.36
N GLN A 304 3.26 -1.49 -12.18
CA GLN A 304 3.46 -0.15 -12.74
C GLN A 304 4.74 0.51 -12.24
N LEU A 305 5.09 0.33 -10.96
CA LEU A 305 6.32 0.88 -10.38
C LEU A 305 7.58 0.17 -10.86
N ALA A 306 7.53 -1.13 -11.11
CA ALA A 306 8.66 -1.90 -11.64
C ALA A 306 9.04 -1.42 -13.04
N ALA A 307 8.04 -1.13 -13.88
CA ALA A 307 8.20 -0.59 -15.23
C ALA A 307 8.16 0.95 -15.29
N PHE A 308 8.22 1.65 -14.15
CA PHE A 308 7.95 3.08 -14.08
C PHE A 308 8.86 3.92 -14.96
N SER A 309 8.31 4.78 -15.81
CA SER A 309 9.05 5.82 -16.50
C SER A 309 8.33 7.15 -16.43
N VAL A 310 9.05 8.24 -16.09
CA VAL A 310 8.47 9.58 -16.02
C VAL A 310 8.04 10.11 -17.40
N GLN A 311 8.58 9.52 -18.46
CA GLN A 311 8.24 9.77 -19.86
C GLN A 311 6.81 9.33 -20.16
N ASP A 312 6.39 8.20 -19.58
CA ASP A 312 5.06 7.61 -19.76
C ASP A 312 3.97 8.28 -18.90
N ALA A 313 4.35 9.17 -17.97
CA ALA A 313 3.39 9.87 -17.14
C ALA A 313 2.58 10.91 -17.94
N ASP A 314 1.27 10.96 -17.72
CA ASP A 314 0.33 11.89 -18.32
C ASP A 314 0.54 13.34 -17.84
N CYS A 315 0.51 14.27 -18.80
CA CYS A 315 0.34 15.71 -18.55
C CYS A 315 -1.00 16.17 -19.10
N PHE A 316 -1.82 16.83 -18.27
CA PHE A 316 -3.05 17.48 -18.71
C PHE A 316 -2.80 18.50 -19.83
N CYS A 317 -1.73 19.29 -19.70
CA CYS A 317 -1.30 20.26 -20.71
C CYS A 317 -1.15 19.64 -22.10
N CYS A 318 -0.54 18.46 -22.19
CA CYS A 318 -0.26 17.78 -23.45
C CYS A 318 -1.51 17.11 -24.02
N SER A 319 -2.38 16.54 -23.18
CA SER A 319 -3.59 15.84 -23.64
C SER A 319 -4.61 16.76 -24.29
N ILE A 320 -4.56 18.07 -23.99
CA ILE A 320 -5.40 19.11 -24.61
C ILE A 320 -4.65 19.94 -25.67
N ASN A 321 -3.53 19.43 -26.20
CA ASN A 321 -2.71 20.12 -27.20
C ASN A 321 -2.26 21.53 -26.76
N HIS A 322 -1.97 21.71 -25.47
CA HIS A 322 -1.56 22.98 -24.88
C HIS A 322 -2.56 24.13 -25.11
N ARG A 323 -3.85 23.81 -25.24
CA ARG A 323 -4.93 24.80 -25.39
C ARG A 323 -5.98 24.60 -24.31
N HIS A 324 -6.26 25.65 -23.55
CA HIS A 324 -7.26 25.59 -22.49
C HIS A 324 -8.66 25.31 -23.07
N PRO A 325 -9.39 24.29 -22.59
CA PRO A 325 -10.58 23.76 -23.26
C PRO A 325 -11.75 24.75 -23.35
N ARG A 326 -11.81 25.73 -22.44
CA ARG A 326 -12.90 26.73 -22.44
C ARG A 326 -12.54 28.05 -23.10
N THR A 327 -11.28 28.48 -22.99
CA THR A 327 -10.85 29.83 -23.40
C THR A 327 -10.03 29.81 -24.68
N GLY A 328 -9.56 28.64 -25.12
CA GLY A 328 -8.66 28.49 -26.26
C GLY A 328 -7.24 29.05 -26.03
N ALA A 329 -6.99 29.65 -24.85
CA ALA A 329 -5.71 30.25 -24.51
C ALA A 329 -4.59 29.20 -24.52
N GLN A 330 -3.41 29.59 -25.01
CA GLN A 330 -2.23 28.73 -25.02
C GLN A 330 -1.73 28.53 -23.58
N LEU A 331 -1.47 27.28 -23.23
CA LEU A 331 -0.94 26.88 -21.94
C LEU A 331 0.55 26.59 -22.04
N PRO A 332 1.36 26.96 -21.03
CA PRO A 332 2.73 26.46 -20.95
C PRO A 332 2.73 24.93 -20.82
N CYS A 333 3.80 24.30 -21.30
CA CYS A 333 3.95 22.86 -21.19
C CYS A 333 4.48 22.48 -19.80
N ASP A 334 3.62 21.98 -18.91
CA ASP A 334 4.04 21.50 -17.58
C ASP A 334 5.11 20.40 -17.69
N ARG A 335 5.08 19.58 -18.76
CA ARG A 335 6.08 18.52 -18.97
C ARG A 335 7.48 19.09 -19.16
N GLN A 336 7.64 20.05 -20.05
CA GLN A 336 8.93 20.71 -20.28
C GLN A 336 9.45 21.37 -19.00
N MET A 337 8.54 22.01 -18.26
CA MET A 337 8.85 22.70 -17.02
C MET A 337 9.32 21.73 -15.92
N MET A 338 8.59 20.63 -15.70
CA MET A 338 8.99 19.60 -14.73
C MET A 338 10.27 18.88 -15.15
N TYR A 339 10.46 18.59 -16.43
CA TYR A 339 11.68 17.95 -16.93
C TYR A 339 12.90 18.84 -16.73
N SER A 340 12.79 20.14 -17.03
CA SER A 340 13.87 21.09 -16.75
C SER A 340 14.27 21.05 -15.26
N MET A 341 13.29 21.06 -14.34
CA MET A 341 13.55 21.00 -12.91
C MET A 341 14.16 19.66 -12.47
N LEU A 342 13.62 18.54 -12.95
CA LEU A 342 14.13 17.20 -12.66
C LEU A 342 15.54 17.04 -13.18
N SER A 343 15.82 17.50 -14.41
CA SER A 343 17.16 17.48 -14.99
C SER A 343 18.14 18.28 -14.14
N LYS A 344 17.77 19.48 -13.67
CA LYS A 344 18.60 20.26 -12.74
C LYS A 344 18.83 19.55 -11.40
N TRP A 345 17.82 18.87 -10.86
CA TRP A 345 17.93 18.22 -9.56
C TRP A 345 18.65 16.88 -9.56
N TYR A 346 18.60 16.16 -10.67
CA TYR A 346 19.18 14.83 -10.84
C TYR A 346 20.37 14.80 -11.78
N ALA A 347 20.84 15.97 -12.24
CA ALA A 347 22.05 16.10 -13.05
C ALA A 347 23.24 15.36 -12.41
N PRO A 348 24.12 14.73 -13.21
CA PRO A 348 25.37 14.19 -12.74
C PRO A 348 26.30 15.32 -12.25
N GLU A 349 27.05 15.10 -11.17
CA GLU A 349 28.00 16.07 -10.60
C GLU A 349 29.24 16.31 -11.49
N ARG A 350 29.43 15.55 -12.57
CA ARG A 350 30.51 15.75 -13.54
C ARG A 350 29.94 16.15 -14.90
N GLU A 351 30.26 17.38 -15.30
CA GLU A 351 30.08 17.93 -16.64
C GLU A 351 30.83 17.05 -17.66
N GLY A 352 30.13 16.53 -18.68
CA GLY A 352 30.83 15.87 -19.80
C GLY A 352 30.07 14.80 -20.59
N LEU A 353 28.89 14.34 -20.18
CA LEU A 353 28.04 13.49 -21.03
C LEU A 353 26.70 14.17 -21.31
N GLU A 354 26.62 14.83 -22.46
CA GLU A 354 25.45 15.53 -23.00
C GLU A 354 24.38 14.55 -23.49
N SER A 355 23.53 14.08 -22.58
CA SER A 355 22.25 13.47 -22.94
C SER A 355 21.21 13.85 -21.90
N ASP A 356 20.18 14.60 -22.32
CA ASP A 356 19.02 14.98 -21.52
C ASP A 356 18.28 13.77 -20.91
N ARG A 357 18.55 12.55 -21.38
CA ARG A 357 17.97 11.31 -20.84
C ARG A 357 18.62 10.87 -19.53
N LEU A 358 19.91 11.15 -19.33
CA LEU A 358 20.66 10.70 -18.14
C LEU A 358 20.03 11.13 -16.81
N PRO A 359 19.58 12.40 -16.62
CA PRO A 359 18.96 12.82 -15.37
C PRO A 359 17.58 12.21 -15.11
N LEU A 360 16.76 12.06 -16.16
CA LEU A 360 15.42 11.47 -16.07
C LEU A 360 15.51 9.96 -15.81
N ASP A 361 16.46 9.27 -16.44
CA ASP A 361 16.73 7.85 -16.19
C ASP A 361 17.21 7.64 -14.74
N LYS A 362 18.00 8.57 -14.19
CA LYS A 362 18.40 8.54 -12.77
C LYS A 362 17.22 8.78 -11.82
N PHE A 363 16.28 9.65 -12.20
CA PHE A 363 15.03 9.84 -11.46
C PHE A 363 14.18 8.56 -11.47
N ASP A 364 13.95 7.97 -12.65
CA ASP A 364 13.22 6.71 -12.82
C ASP A 364 13.87 5.59 -11.99
N LEU A 365 15.19 5.46 -12.07
CA LEU A 365 15.96 4.50 -11.29
C LEU A 365 15.76 4.71 -9.78
N LYS A 366 15.72 5.96 -9.31
CA LYS A 366 15.50 6.28 -7.90
C LYS A 366 14.10 5.90 -7.43
N ILE A 367 13.07 6.16 -8.25
CA ILE A 367 11.69 5.72 -7.97
C ILE A 367 11.63 4.18 -7.89
N ARG A 368 12.18 3.48 -8.88
CA ARG A 368 12.20 2.01 -8.94
C ARG A 368 12.96 1.40 -7.78
N LYS A 369 14.11 1.97 -7.38
CA LYS A 369 14.96 1.41 -6.31
C LYS A 369 14.53 1.80 -4.89
N GLU A 370 14.03 3.01 -4.68
CA GLU A 370 13.79 3.53 -3.32
C GLU A 370 12.31 3.56 -2.93
N LEU A 371 11.42 3.79 -3.89
CA LEU A 371 9.98 3.89 -3.63
C LEU A 371 9.25 2.58 -3.87
N ALA A 372 9.55 1.89 -4.98
CA ALA A 372 8.88 0.64 -5.31
C ALA A 372 8.97 -0.39 -4.17
N PRO A 373 10.13 -0.62 -3.51
CA PRO A 373 10.20 -1.55 -2.38
C PRO A 373 9.31 -1.15 -1.19
N ARG A 374 9.06 0.15 -0.98
CA ARG A 374 8.17 0.63 0.09
C ARG A 374 6.71 0.35 -0.23
N ILE A 375 6.31 0.59 -1.48
CA ILE A 375 4.95 0.27 -1.95
C ILE A 375 4.75 -1.24 -2.00
N VAL A 376 5.76 -1.99 -2.46
CA VAL A 376 5.80 -3.46 -2.36
C VAL A 376 5.67 -3.89 -0.91
N ALA A 377 6.38 -3.30 0.06
CA ALA A 377 6.24 -3.67 1.47
C ALA A 377 4.82 -3.43 2.01
N VAL A 378 4.18 -2.34 1.58
CA VAL A 378 2.75 -2.08 1.85
C VAL A 378 1.87 -3.14 1.18
N ALA A 379 2.10 -3.49 -0.08
CA ALA A 379 1.33 -4.49 -0.84
C ALA A 379 1.56 -5.95 -0.37
N SER A 380 2.79 -6.29 0.03
CA SER A 380 3.28 -7.66 0.16
C SER A 380 3.14 -8.22 1.58
N GLY A 381 3.21 -7.39 2.62
CA GLY A 381 3.11 -7.85 4.02
C GLY A 381 2.00 -7.20 4.85
N PHE A 382 1.57 -5.99 4.49
CA PHE A 382 0.75 -5.14 5.36
C PHE A 382 -0.11 -4.15 4.57
N ALA A 383 -1.02 -4.63 3.72
CA ALA A 383 -1.96 -3.75 3.02
C ALA A 383 -2.74 -2.84 4.00
N LEU A 384 -2.79 -3.25 5.27
CA LEU A 384 -3.25 -2.47 6.41
C LEU A 384 -2.08 -2.15 7.38
N PRO A 385 -1.71 -0.86 7.55
CA PRO A 385 -0.68 -0.46 8.51
C PRO A 385 -1.08 -0.83 9.95
N TRP A 386 -0.19 -1.52 10.68
CA TRP A 386 -0.50 -2.08 12.00
C TRP A 386 -0.99 -1.05 13.01
N ASN A 387 -0.38 0.14 13.03
CA ASN A 387 -0.76 1.19 13.96
C ASN A 387 -2.22 1.61 13.76
N TYR A 388 -2.65 1.79 12.50
CA TYR A 388 -4.05 2.13 12.21
C TYR A 388 -4.98 0.95 12.47
N THR A 389 -4.58 -0.28 12.21
CA THR A 389 -5.36 -1.46 12.61
C THR A 389 -5.59 -1.50 14.12
N LEU A 390 -4.55 -1.25 14.92
CA LEU A 390 -4.67 -1.18 16.38
C LEU A 390 -5.62 -0.06 16.82
N TYR A 391 -5.46 1.14 16.25
CA TYR A 391 -6.26 2.30 16.65
C TYR A 391 -7.71 2.23 16.19
N MET A 392 -7.99 1.62 15.04
CA MET A 392 -9.34 1.56 14.47
C MET A 392 -10.09 0.30 14.88
N VAL A 393 -9.45 -0.87 14.77
CA VAL A 393 -10.09 -2.17 15.05
C VAL A 393 -9.93 -2.50 16.53
N GLY A 394 -8.73 -2.36 17.10
CA GLY A 394 -8.51 -2.60 18.53
C GLY A 394 -9.33 -1.70 19.44
N ALA A 395 -9.74 -0.51 18.96
CA ALA A 395 -10.62 0.40 19.69
C ALA A 395 -11.99 -0.20 20.04
N SER A 396 -12.49 -1.18 19.29
CA SER A 396 -13.83 -1.76 19.55
C SER A 396 -13.94 -2.41 20.93
N SER A 397 -12.83 -2.90 21.47
CA SER A 397 -12.77 -3.58 22.77
C SER A 397 -12.42 -2.63 23.92
N VAL A 398 -11.91 -1.44 23.63
CA VAL A 398 -11.39 -0.51 24.64
C VAL A 398 -12.46 -0.06 25.64
N PRO A 399 -13.69 0.32 25.24
CA PRO A 399 -14.74 0.73 26.18
C PRO A 399 -15.05 -0.28 27.28
N TYR A 400 -14.93 -1.56 26.96
CA TYR A 400 -15.21 -2.65 27.89
C TYR A 400 -14.11 -2.89 28.92
N ILE A 401 -12.98 -2.17 28.87
CA ILE A 401 -11.98 -2.21 29.95
C ILE A 401 -12.52 -1.63 31.27
N ALA A 402 -13.61 -0.86 31.22
CA ALA A 402 -14.28 -0.36 32.42
C ALA A 402 -14.81 -1.49 33.31
N ASP A 403 -15.32 -2.58 32.73
CA ASP A 403 -15.87 -3.74 33.45
C ASP A 403 -14.82 -4.45 34.34
N PRO A 404 -13.66 -4.89 33.83
CA PRO A 404 -12.65 -5.54 34.64
C PRO A 404 -12.10 -4.61 35.74
N ILE A 405 -11.89 -3.33 35.44
CA ILE A 405 -11.42 -2.34 36.44
C ILE A 405 -12.44 -2.17 37.58
N ALA A 406 -13.72 -2.00 37.25
CA ALA A 406 -14.77 -1.87 38.25
C ALA A 406 -14.86 -3.11 39.14
N ARG A 407 -14.76 -4.31 38.54
CA ARG A 407 -14.75 -5.58 39.28
C ARG A 407 -13.53 -5.70 40.19
N TRP A 408 -12.34 -5.33 39.73
CA TRP A 408 -11.13 -5.37 40.55
C TRP A 408 -11.25 -4.50 41.80
N ILE A 409 -11.73 -3.27 41.64
CA ILE A 409 -11.90 -2.35 42.77
C ILE A 409 -12.99 -2.86 43.73
N ALA A 410 -14.11 -3.37 43.20
CA ALA A 410 -15.18 -3.94 44.03
C ALA A 410 -14.71 -5.17 44.83
N ALA A 411 -13.96 -6.08 44.21
CA ALA A 411 -13.43 -7.28 44.87
C ALA A 411 -12.33 -6.96 45.89
N TYR A 412 -11.55 -5.92 45.66
CA TYR A 412 -10.56 -5.46 46.64
C TYR A 412 -11.20 -4.85 47.89
N ASN A 413 -12.34 -4.16 47.72
CA ASN A 413 -13.04 -3.47 48.80
C ASN A 413 -14.10 -4.33 49.52
N SER A 414 -14.38 -5.55 49.07
CA SER A 414 -15.36 -6.43 49.72
C SER A 414 -14.75 -7.10 50.96
N ASP A 415 -15.51 -7.14 52.06
CA ASP A 415 -15.07 -7.73 53.34
C ASP A 415 -14.77 -9.25 53.23
N ASP A 416 -15.42 -9.96 52.30
CA ASP A 416 -15.16 -11.37 51.95
C ASP A 416 -14.15 -11.55 50.79
N GLY A 417 -13.33 -10.51 50.52
CA GLY A 417 -12.54 -10.38 49.31
C GLY A 417 -11.47 -11.47 49.12
N LEU A 418 -11.30 -11.89 47.86
CA LEU A 418 -10.14 -12.67 47.43
C LEU A 418 -8.86 -11.90 47.79
N SER A 419 -7.88 -12.55 48.40
CA SER A 419 -6.59 -11.95 48.74
C SER A 419 -5.41 -12.79 48.22
N GLY A 420 -4.23 -12.17 48.16
CA GLY A 420 -2.98 -12.83 47.76
C GLY A 420 -3.03 -13.45 46.36
N TYR A 421 -2.65 -14.73 46.26
CA TYR A 421 -2.57 -15.45 44.98
C TYR A 421 -3.92 -15.65 44.31
N ALA A 422 -4.99 -15.91 45.07
CA ALA A 422 -6.32 -16.12 44.51
C ALA A 422 -6.85 -14.86 43.81
N PHE A 423 -6.63 -13.68 44.41
CA PHE A 423 -6.95 -12.40 43.80
C PHE A 423 -6.15 -12.16 42.51
N PHE A 424 -4.86 -12.50 42.51
CA PHE A 424 -4.00 -12.37 41.34
C PHE A 424 -4.48 -13.23 40.17
N VAL A 425 -4.76 -14.53 40.40
CA VAL A 425 -5.24 -15.44 39.34
C VAL A 425 -6.60 -14.99 38.82
N TRP A 426 -7.53 -14.68 39.70
CA TRP A 426 -8.85 -14.14 39.31
C TRP A 426 -8.71 -12.85 38.48
N SER A 427 -7.82 -11.94 38.89
CA SER A 427 -7.55 -10.70 38.16
C SER A 427 -7.04 -10.96 36.74
N LEU A 428 -6.13 -11.93 36.58
CA LEU A 428 -5.63 -12.34 35.27
C LEU A 428 -6.73 -13.00 34.42
N ARG A 429 -7.63 -13.80 35.00
CA ARG A 429 -8.77 -14.39 34.27
C ARG A 429 -9.74 -13.31 33.77
N VAL A 430 -10.01 -12.32 34.61
CA VAL A 430 -10.83 -11.15 34.27
C VAL A 430 -10.17 -10.33 33.14
N ALA A 431 -8.86 -10.09 33.21
CA ALA A 431 -8.10 -9.46 32.13
C ALA A 431 -8.13 -10.30 30.84
N ALA A 432 -7.98 -11.63 30.96
CA ALA A 432 -7.93 -12.52 29.83
C ALA A 432 -9.25 -12.50 29.04
N ARG A 433 -10.39 -12.50 29.74
CA ARG A 433 -11.71 -12.39 29.12
C ARG A 433 -11.87 -11.14 28.25
N TRP A 434 -11.39 -9.99 28.71
CA TRP A 434 -11.37 -8.75 27.92
C TRP A 434 -10.35 -8.82 26.78
N GLY A 435 -9.14 -9.28 27.08
CA GLY A 435 -8.02 -9.36 26.15
C GLY A 435 -8.28 -10.27 24.94
N THR A 436 -9.08 -11.34 25.11
CA THR A 436 -9.43 -12.27 24.02
C THR A 436 -10.10 -11.55 22.86
N VAL A 437 -11.02 -10.63 23.12
CA VAL A 437 -11.77 -9.93 22.06
C VAL A 437 -10.83 -9.00 21.27
N ALA A 438 -10.00 -8.23 21.99
CA ALA A 438 -8.99 -7.39 21.36
C ALA A 438 -8.02 -8.22 20.50
N LEU A 439 -7.51 -9.33 21.03
CA LEU A 439 -6.59 -10.20 20.32
C LEU A 439 -7.23 -10.88 19.09
N ALA A 440 -8.44 -11.42 19.24
CA ALA A 440 -9.19 -12.05 18.17
C ALA A 440 -9.46 -11.06 17.03
N SER A 441 -9.81 -9.81 17.34
CA SER A 441 -10.04 -8.76 16.33
C SER A 441 -8.80 -8.44 15.51
N LEU A 442 -7.65 -8.33 16.17
CA LEU A 442 -6.38 -8.05 15.50
C LEU A 442 -5.92 -9.27 14.66
N LEU A 443 -6.04 -10.49 15.20
CA LEU A 443 -5.72 -11.72 14.48
C LEU A 443 -6.60 -11.95 13.25
N ALA A 444 -7.90 -11.65 13.35
CA ALA A 444 -8.84 -11.78 12.23
C ALA A 444 -8.43 -10.90 11.04
N VAL A 445 -8.09 -9.63 11.30
CA VAL A 445 -7.58 -8.72 10.26
C VAL A 445 -6.27 -9.25 9.68
N ARG A 446 -5.39 -9.81 10.51
CA ARG A 446 -4.09 -10.34 10.08
C ARG A 446 -4.21 -11.55 9.15
N ILE A 447 -5.09 -12.49 9.47
CA ILE A 447 -5.28 -13.71 8.68
C ILE A 447 -6.11 -13.43 7.42
N SER A 448 -6.91 -12.36 7.43
CA SER A 448 -7.62 -11.93 6.23
C SER A 448 -6.66 -11.56 5.08
N LEU A 449 -5.50 -10.95 5.37
CA LEU A 449 -4.53 -10.53 4.35
C LEU A 449 -4.03 -11.66 3.42
N PRO A 450 -3.46 -12.78 3.92
CA PRO A 450 -3.04 -13.88 3.04
C PRO A 450 -4.23 -14.54 2.35
N LEU A 451 -5.42 -14.54 2.96
CA LEU A 451 -6.63 -15.09 2.34
C LEU A 451 -7.16 -14.22 1.20
N TRP A 452 -7.01 -12.89 1.26
CA TRP A 452 -7.31 -12.01 0.14
C TRP A 452 -6.37 -12.26 -1.04
N LYS A 453 -5.08 -12.49 -0.77
CA LYS A 453 -4.10 -12.89 -1.80
C LYS A 453 -4.43 -14.24 -2.43
N LEU A 454 -4.78 -15.22 -1.60
CA LEU A 454 -5.25 -16.51 -2.08
C LEU A 454 -6.50 -16.34 -2.95
N GLY A 455 -7.44 -15.51 -2.49
CA GLY A 455 -8.66 -15.19 -3.23
C GLY A 455 -8.35 -14.59 -4.61
N LEU A 456 -7.42 -13.63 -4.69
CA LEU A 456 -7.00 -13.02 -5.96
C LEU A 456 -6.40 -14.06 -6.93
N ARG A 457 -5.51 -14.94 -6.45
CA ARG A 457 -4.88 -15.99 -7.28
C ARG A 457 -5.89 -16.97 -7.86
N VAL A 458 -6.96 -17.26 -7.11
CA VAL A 458 -8.03 -18.19 -7.55
C VAL A 458 -9.06 -17.48 -8.44
N CYS A 459 -9.25 -16.16 -8.29
CA CYS A 459 -10.21 -15.35 -9.05
C CYS A 459 -9.80 -15.09 -10.53
N TRP A 460 -8.86 -15.85 -11.10
CA TRP A 460 -8.23 -15.57 -12.40
C TRP A 460 -9.16 -15.65 -13.64
N LYS A 461 -10.48 -15.84 -13.47
CA LYS A 461 -11.47 -15.78 -14.55
C LYS A 461 -12.67 -14.91 -14.14
N ASP A 462 -13.09 -14.03 -15.07
CA ASP A 462 -14.14 -12.98 -14.98
C ASP A 462 -15.56 -13.41 -14.55
N SER A 463 -15.76 -14.63 -14.07
CA SER A 463 -17.07 -15.04 -13.57
C SER A 463 -17.33 -14.41 -12.19
N ARG A 464 -18.19 -13.38 -12.17
CA ARG A 464 -18.69 -12.74 -10.94
C ARG A 464 -19.19 -13.75 -9.90
N LYS A 465 -19.75 -14.89 -10.34
CA LYS A 465 -20.21 -15.98 -9.46
C LYS A 465 -19.06 -16.67 -8.73
N VAL A 466 -17.95 -16.90 -9.43
CA VAL A 466 -16.74 -17.55 -8.87
C VAL A 466 -16.11 -16.64 -7.80
N ARG A 467 -16.07 -15.32 -8.03
CA ARG A 467 -15.56 -14.35 -7.03
C ARG A 467 -16.34 -14.40 -5.71
N TRP A 468 -17.68 -14.44 -5.74
CA TRP A 468 -18.49 -14.54 -4.51
C TRP A 468 -18.33 -15.87 -3.79
N LEU A 469 -18.19 -16.99 -4.53
CA LEU A 469 -17.90 -18.28 -3.93
C LEU A 469 -16.54 -18.27 -3.21
N ILE A 470 -15.50 -17.69 -3.83
CA ILE A 470 -14.17 -17.55 -3.23
C ILE A 470 -14.23 -16.66 -1.99
N VAL A 471 -14.94 -15.53 -2.05
CA VAL A 471 -15.18 -14.64 -0.89
C VAL A 471 -15.85 -15.40 0.24
N LEU A 472 -16.89 -16.19 -0.05
CA LEU A 472 -17.58 -17.02 0.95
C LEU A 472 -16.61 -18.03 1.58
N LEU A 473 -15.90 -18.83 0.77
CA LEU A 473 -14.99 -19.85 1.28
C LEU A 473 -13.84 -19.25 2.11
N THR A 474 -13.21 -18.18 1.63
CA THR A 474 -12.09 -17.54 2.32
C THR A 474 -12.52 -16.80 3.59
N SER A 475 -13.69 -16.16 3.59
CA SER A 475 -14.23 -15.52 4.81
C SER A 475 -14.61 -16.54 5.88
N MET A 476 -15.13 -17.72 5.50
CA MET A 476 -15.43 -18.80 6.46
C MET A 476 -14.19 -19.26 7.22
N VAL A 477 -13.02 -19.30 6.57
CA VAL A 477 -11.75 -19.63 7.23
C VAL A 477 -11.44 -18.64 8.36
N VAL A 478 -11.63 -17.33 8.15
CA VAL A 478 -11.40 -16.32 9.21
C VAL A 478 -12.44 -16.43 10.32
N VAL A 479 -13.69 -16.67 9.97
CA VAL A 479 -14.77 -16.82 10.96
C VAL A 479 -14.51 -18.03 11.86
N ILE A 480 -14.14 -19.18 11.27
CA ILE A 480 -13.76 -20.39 12.01
C ILE A 480 -12.53 -20.11 12.88
N PHE A 481 -11.48 -19.55 12.31
CA PHE A 481 -10.25 -19.23 13.06
C PHE A 481 -10.53 -18.32 14.25
N THR A 482 -11.29 -17.25 14.04
CA THR A 482 -11.65 -16.29 15.09
C THR A 482 -12.49 -16.95 16.17
N SER A 483 -13.40 -17.85 15.77
CA SER A 483 -14.22 -18.65 16.68
C SER A 483 -13.39 -19.64 17.49
N LEU A 484 -12.30 -20.19 16.94
CA LEU A 484 -11.36 -21.04 17.67
C LEU A 484 -10.60 -20.25 18.73
N VAL A 485 -10.06 -19.08 18.38
CA VAL A 485 -9.37 -18.18 19.33
C VAL A 485 -10.29 -17.82 20.49
N TRP A 486 -11.50 -17.40 20.15
CA TRP A 486 -12.46 -16.92 21.12
C TRP A 486 -13.04 -18.06 21.95
N GLY A 487 -13.54 -19.09 21.28
CA GLY A 487 -14.17 -20.27 21.87
C GLY A 487 -13.22 -21.03 22.79
N SER A 488 -11.94 -21.18 22.45
CA SER A 488 -10.99 -21.89 23.31
C SER A 488 -10.82 -21.21 24.67
N VAL A 489 -10.71 -19.87 24.68
CA VAL A 489 -10.51 -19.12 25.93
C VAL A 489 -11.79 -19.07 26.74
N PHE A 490 -12.94 -18.83 26.10
CA PHE A 490 -14.23 -18.75 26.81
C PHE A 490 -14.72 -20.11 27.31
N PHE A 491 -14.50 -21.17 26.55
CA PHE A 491 -14.75 -22.53 27.01
C PHE A 491 -13.88 -22.86 28.23
N SER A 492 -12.58 -22.54 28.17
CA SER A 492 -11.69 -22.73 29.32
C SER A 492 -12.13 -21.91 30.53
N LEU A 493 -12.51 -20.64 30.36
CA LEU A 493 -13.04 -19.78 31.44
C LEU A 493 -14.29 -20.39 32.10
N GLY A 494 -15.17 -21.03 31.32
CA GLY A 494 -16.41 -21.63 31.83
C GLY A 494 -16.25 -23.02 32.46
N GLN A 495 -15.16 -23.73 32.16
CA GLN A 495 -14.94 -25.12 32.64
C GLN A 495 -13.90 -25.23 33.75
N THR A 496 -13.12 -24.18 34.01
CA THR A 496 -12.03 -24.19 34.98
C THR A 496 -12.39 -23.38 36.21
N ALA A 497 -11.96 -23.85 37.39
CA ALA A 497 -12.11 -23.10 38.64
C ALA A 497 -11.35 -21.77 38.59
N ASP A 498 -11.78 -20.80 39.42
CA ASP A 498 -11.26 -19.43 39.41
C ASP A 498 -9.78 -19.31 39.82
N ASP A 499 -9.21 -20.35 40.42
CA ASP A 499 -7.80 -20.46 40.80
C ASP A 499 -6.89 -21.05 39.71
N GLN A 500 -7.46 -21.44 38.56
CA GLN A 500 -6.71 -22.02 37.45
C GLN A 500 -6.26 -20.96 36.43
N LEU A 501 -4.98 -21.02 36.02
CA LEU A 501 -4.38 -20.11 35.03
C LEU A 501 -4.56 -20.55 33.56
N LEU A 502 -5.21 -21.71 33.30
CA LEU A 502 -5.35 -22.27 31.96
C LEU A 502 -5.90 -21.28 30.91
N PRO A 503 -6.96 -20.47 31.19
CA PRO A 503 -7.45 -19.52 30.19
C PRO A 503 -6.45 -18.41 29.85
N VAL A 504 -5.64 -18.01 30.84
CA VAL A 504 -4.58 -16.99 30.67
C VAL A 504 -3.47 -17.55 29.80
N LEU A 505 -3.06 -18.79 30.06
CA LEU A 505 -2.06 -19.49 29.24
C LEU A 505 -2.54 -19.64 27.79
N LEU A 506 -3.80 -20.00 27.56
CA LEU A 506 -4.38 -20.07 26.21
C LEU A 506 -4.37 -18.70 25.50
N LEU A 507 -4.71 -17.63 26.21
CA LEU A 507 -4.62 -16.28 25.65
C LEU A 507 -3.17 -15.91 25.30
N LEU A 508 -2.22 -16.24 26.16
CA LEU A 508 -0.80 -16.01 25.91
C LEU A 508 -0.30 -16.82 24.71
N CYS A 509 -0.73 -18.07 24.54
CA CYS A 509 -0.43 -18.86 23.35
C CYS A 509 -0.93 -18.15 22.07
N TRP A 510 -2.18 -17.68 22.07
CA TRP A 510 -2.70 -16.91 20.93
C TRP A 510 -1.97 -15.59 20.70
N PHE A 511 -1.54 -14.93 21.78
CA PHE A 511 -0.77 -13.70 21.70
C PHE A 511 0.60 -13.96 21.06
N LEU A 512 1.28 -15.03 21.46
CA LEU A 512 2.52 -15.48 20.85
C LEU A 512 2.32 -15.88 19.38
N CYS A 513 1.21 -16.53 19.03
CA CYS A 513 0.84 -16.78 17.63
C CYS A 513 0.66 -15.46 16.86
N ALA A 514 0.00 -14.46 17.45
CA ALA A 514 -0.16 -13.14 16.84
C ALA A 514 1.18 -12.42 16.63
N CYS A 515 2.06 -12.47 17.63
CA CYS A 515 3.43 -11.96 17.55
C CYS A 515 4.24 -12.70 16.48
N GLY A 516 4.14 -14.03 16.40
CA GLY A 516 4.82 -14.86 15.41
C GLY A 516 4.33 -14.59 13.99
N LEU A 517 3.02 -14.45 13.78
CA LEU A 517 2.44 -14.02 12.52
C LEU A 517 2.92 -12.61 12.16
N HIS A 518 2.85 -11.66 13.11
CA HIS A 518 3.34 -10.31 12.90
C HIS A 518 4.82 -10.30 12.53
N TRP A 519 5.66 -11.03 13.26
CA TRP A 519 7.09 -11.15 13.01
C TRP A 519 7.36 -11.76 11.64
N ARG A 520 6.70 -12.86 11.27
CA ARG A 520 6.89 -13.51 9.96
C ARG A 520 6.53 -12.58 8.80
N PHE A 521 5.43 -11.83 8.91
CA PHE A 521 5.09 -10.81 7.91
C PHE A 521 6.05 -9.62 7.96
N SER A 522 6.58 -9.28 9.15
CA SER A 522 7.48 -8.15 9.36
C SER A 522 8.92 -8.44 8.96
N ALA A 523 9.39 -9.66 9.09
CA ALA A 523 10.73 -10.09 8.71
C ALA A 523 10.88 -10.10 7.18
N GLY A 524 9.76 -10.22 6.44
CA GLY A 524 9.71 -9.86 5.02
C GLY A 524 9.99 -8.38 4.73
N ARG A 525 10.12 -7.50 5.75
CA ARG A 525 10.62 -6.12 5.61
C ARG A 525 12.14 -6.06 5.49
N SER A 526 12.86 -7.09 5.93
CA SER A 526 14.28 -7.21 5.66
C SER A 526 14.46 -7.77 4.26
N PHE A 527 14.11 -6.97 3.25
CA PHE A 527 14.93 -6.90 2.05
C PHE A 527 16.25 -6.23 2.47
N HIS A 528 17.03 -6.91 3.31
CA HIS A 528 18.41 -7.08 2.91
C HIS A 528 18.23 -7.96 1.69
N GLY A 529 18.25 -7.35 0.50
CA GLY A 529 18.60 -8.14 -0.66
C GLY A 529 19.85 -8.86 -0.21
N SER A 530 19.75 -10.16 -0.03
CA SER A 530 20.94 -10.97 -0.18
C SER A 530 21.41 -10.54 -1.56
N ASP A 531 22.46 -9.73 -1.59
CA ASP A 531 22.98 -9.17 -2.80
C ASP A 531 24.32 -9.86 -3.01
N ALA A 532 24.54 -10.37 -4.23
CA ALA A 532 25.83 -10.83 -4.67
C ALA A 532 26.64 -9.62 -5.12
N GLN A 533 27.69 -9.28 -4.37
CA GLN A 533 28.68 -8.29 -4.78
C GLN A 533 29.77 -8.97 -5.60
N THR A 534 29.91 -8.56 -6.85
CA THR A 534 30.94 -9.00 -7.79
C THR A 534 31.94 -7.88 -8.02
N LYS A 535 33.19 -8.11 -7.64
CA LYS A 535 34.33 -7.28 -8.02
C LYS A 535 34.87 -7.76 -9.35
N HIS A 536 35.09 -6.87 -10.31
CA HIS A 536 35.66 -7.20 -11.62
C HIS A 536 36.69 -6.16 -12.05
N THR A 537 37.66 -6.59 -12.85
CA THR A 537 38.68 -5.72 -13.43
C THR A 537 38.32 -5.47 -14.88
N ASP A 538 38.27 -4.21 -15.29
CA ASP A 538 38.01 -3.84 -16.68
C ASP A 538 39.28 -3.88 -17.54
N GLN A 539 39.15 -3.61 -18.85
CA GLN A 539 40.27 -3.61 -19.80
C GLN A 539 41.36 -2.57 -19.46
N SER A 540 41.04 -1.54 -18.68
CA SER A 540 42.00 -0.52 -18.25
C SER A 540 42.77 -0.92 -16.98
N GLY A 541 42.50 -2.12 -16.44
CA GLY A 541 43.05 -2.58 -15.16
C GLY A 541 42.34 -1.96 -13.95
N ALA A 542 41.28 -1.18 -14.14
CA ALA A 542 40.55 -0.55 -13.07
C ALA A 542 39.59 -1.55 -12.43
N THR A 543 39.64 -1.65 -11.10
CA THR A 543 38.76 -2.55 -10.36
C THR A 543 37.41 -1.87 -10.06
N LYS A 544 36.32 -2.54 -10.41
CA LYS A 544 34.94 -2.11 -10.19
C LYS A 544 34.17 -3.13 -9.36
N SER A 545 33.08 -2.70 -8.74
CA SER A 545 32.13 -3.58 -8.05
C SER A 545 30.72 -3.40 -8.60
N SER A 546 30.02 -4.51 -8.77
CA SER A 546 28.62 -4.61 -9.17
C SER A 546 27.83 -5.40 -8.13
N CYS A 547 26.58 -5.04 -7.88
CA CYS A 547 25.75 -5.64 -6.83
C CYS A 547 24.43 -6.16 -7.42
N ALA A 548 24.23 -7.47 -7.51
CA ALA A 548 23.02 -8.09 -8.09
C ALA A 548 22.15 -8.72 -6.99
N PRO A 549 20.80 -8.68 -7.09
CA PRO A 549 19.94 -9.37 -6.13
C PRO A 549 20.07 -10.89 -6.32
N CYS A 550 20.05 -11.67 -5.22
CA CYS A 550 20.20 -13.13 -5.28
C CYS A 550 19.08 -13.86 -6.05
N GLU A 551 17.91 -13.25 -6.25
CA GLU A 551 16.81 -13.85 -7.00
C GLU A 551 16.17 -12.80 -7.91
N LEU A 552 16.17 -13.06 -9.22
CA LEU A 552 15.42 -12.28 -10.20
C LEU A 552 14.18 -13.07 -10.64
N ALA A 553 13.01 -12.46 -10.50
CA ALA A 553 11.75 -13.07 -10.92
C ALA A 553 11.83 -13.46 -12.41
N GLY A 554 11.69 -14.76 -12.69
CA GLY A 554 11.76 -15.33 -14.05
C GLY A 554 13.13 -15.85 -14.50
N ILE A 555 14.22 -15.58 -13.76
CA ILE A 555 15.59 -16.04 -14.10
C ILE A 555 16.12 -17.05 -13.06
N GLY A 556 15.58 -17.03 -11.83
CA GLY A 556 16.01 -17.92 -10.74
C GLY A 556 17.07 -17.28 -9.85
N ASN A 557 17.79 -18.11 -9.09
CA ASN A 557 18.88 -17.64 -8.24
C ASN A 557 20.09 -17.22 -9.09
N ILE A 558 20.74 -16.13 -8.70
CA ILE A 558 21.98 -15.64 -9.32
C ILE A 558 23.14 -16.03 -8.42
N ASP A 559 23.89 -17.05 -8.83
CA ASP A 559 25.08 -17.51 -8.11
C ASP A 559 26.27 -16.55 -8.32
N CYS A 560 27.21 -16.56 -7.38
CA CYS A 560 28.47 -15.83 -7.52
C CYS A 560 29.28 -16.39 -8.71
N PRO A 561 29.60 -15.59 -9.74
CA PRO A 561 30.44 -16.06 -10.84
C PRO A 561 31.86 -16.39 -10.35
N ALA A 562 32.46 -17.42 -10.94
CA ALA A 562 33.79 -17.89 -10.56
C ALA A 562 34.86 -16.80 -10.75
N MET A 563 35.81 -16.71 -9.82
CA MET A 563 36.98 -15.82 -9.96
C MET A 563 37.74 -16.15 -11.26
N GLY A 564 38.11 -15.12 -12.01
CA GLY A 564 38.71 -15.24 -13.35
C GLY A 564 37.69 -15.43 -14.49
N GLY A 565 36.40 -15.62 -14.19
CA GLY A 565 35.34 -15.71 -15.19
C GLY A 565 35.03 -14.38 -15.88
N LYS A 566 34.20 -14.44 -16.94
CA LYS A 566 33.74 -13.25 -17.66
C LYS A 566 32.92 -12.36 -16.71
N GLY A 567 33.36 -11.11 -16.53
CA GLY A 567 32.66 -10.12 -15.72
C GLY A 567 31.43 -9.55 -16.44
N PRO A 568 30.64 -8.71 -15.75
CA PRO A 568 29.39 -8.15 -16.29
C PRO A 568 29.59 -7.12 -17.40
N GLU A 569 30.79 -6.58 -17.59
CA GLU A 569 31.17 -5.72 -18.71
C GLU A 569 31.95 -6.52 -19.77
N ASP A 570 31.86 -6.14 -21.05
CA ASP A 570 32.59 -6.82 -22.11
C ASP A 570 34.12 -6.73 -21.92
N ASN A 571 34.75 -7.91 -21.94
CA ASN A 571 36.17 -8.15 -21.62
C ASN A 571 36.59 -7.72 -20.21
N SER A 572 35.68 -7.69 -19.25
CA SER A 572 36.03 -7.64 -17.82
C SER A 572 36.21 -9.05 -17.25
N THR A 573 37.01 -9.18 -16.19
CA THR A 573 37.22 -10.45 -15.47
C THR A 573 36.84 -10.32 -13.99
N VAL A 574 36.17 -11.32 -13.44
CA VAL A 574 35.75 -11.33 -12.02
C VAL A 574 36.98 -11.48 -11.13
N ALA A 575 37.26 -10.47 -10.31
CA ALA A 575 38.39 -10.45 -9.38
C ALA A 575 38.03 -11.03 -8.00
N ALA A 576 36.78 -10.89 -7.56
CA ALA A 576 36.25 -11.48 -6.35
C ALA A 576 34.72 -11.48 -6.39
N CYS A 577 34.07 -12.42 -5.71
CA CYS A 577 32.63 -12.38 -5.50
C CYS A 577 32.30 -12.72 -4.05
N ALA A 578 31.47 -11.90 -3.42
CA ALA A 578 30.93 -12.12 -2.08
C ALA A 578 29.41 -12.20 -2.21
N SER A 579 28.86 -13.36 -1.89
CA SER A 579 27.43 -13.63 -1.96
C SER A 579 26.88 -13.76 -0.55
N GLN A 580 25.80 -13.02 -0.27
CA GLN A 580 24.95 -13.30 0.88
C GLN A 580 23.89 -14.37 0.56
N CYS A 581 23.95 -14.97 -0.64
CA CYS A 581 23.01 -15.99 -1.12
C CYS A 581 23.31 -17.37 -0.52
N ASP A 582 24.55 -17.63 -0.09
CA ASP A 582 25.03 -18.95 0.32
C ASP A 582 24.78 -19.30 1.80
N ALA A 583 23.95 -18.53 2.51
CA ALA A 583 23.47 -18.95 3.83
C ALA A 583 22.62 -20.23 3.65
N PRO A 584 22.97 -21.37 4.28
CA PRO A 584 22.31 -22.64 4.02
C PRO A 584 20.81 -22.54 4.32
N ARG A 585 19.98 -22.65 3.28
CA ARG A 585 18.54 -22.86 3.43
C ARG A 585 18.32 -24.34 3.78
N PRO A 586 17.45 -24.69 4.75
CA PRO A 586 17.27 -26.08 5.17
C PRO A 586 16.69 -27.03 4.10
N ASP A 587 16.17 -26.53 2.98
CA ASP A 587 15.43 -27.35 2.02
C ASP A 587 15.65 -26.89 0.57
N ALA A 588 16.65 -27.40 -0.14
CA ALA A 588 16.67 -27.42 -1.62
C ALA A 588 17.73 -28.38 -2.15
N GLY A 589 17.34 -29.61 -2.49
CA GLY A 589 18.10 -30.47 -3.40
C GLY A 589 17.48 -30.42 -4.78
N VAL A 590 18.02 -29.62 -5.70
CA VAL A 590 17.78 -29.72 -7.15
C VAL A 590 19.01 -29.21 -7.92
N THR A 591 19.35 -29.92 -9.00
CA THR A 591 20.48 -29.76 -9.91
C THR A 591 20.42 -28.47 -10.75
N LEU A 592 21.58 -27.83 -10.96
CA LEU A 592 21.78 -26.53 -11.62
C LEU A 592 21.66 -26.55 -13.15
N ALA A 593 21.11 -25.47 -13.73
CA ALA A 593 21.25 -25.07 -15.13
C ALA A 593 22.39 -24.02 -15.26
N PRO A 594 23.00 -23.83 -16.46
CA PRO A 594 24.16 -22.93 -16.60
C PRO A 594 23.79 -21.45 -16.45
N ALA A 595 24.72 -20.69 -15.86
CA ALA A 595 24.59 -19.28 -15.51
C ALA A 595 24.23 -18.39 -16.72
N VAL A 596 23.22 -17.54 -16.55
CA VAL A 596 22.82 -16.48 -17.49
C VAL A 596 23.54 -15.18 -17.12
N ALA A 597 24.01 -14.42 -18.11
CA ALA A 597 24.75 -13.17 -17.91
C ALA A 597 23.90 -12.09 -17.21
N ASN A 598 24.53 -11.38 -16.26
CA ASN A 598 23.90 -10.36 -15.41
C ASN A 598 23.39 -9.14 -16.21
N PRO A 599 22.18 -8.62 -15.94
CA PRO A 599 21.76 -7.31 -16.42
C PRO A 599 22.54 -6.19 -15.67
N GLY A 600 23.11 -5.25 -16.42
CA GLY A 600 24.13 -4.28 -15.98
C GLY A 600 23.82 -3.45 -14.71
N LEU A 601 24.91 -3.02 -14.04
CA LEU A 601 24.90 -2.53 -12.65
C LEU A 601 25.58 -1.17 -12.42
N SER A 602 25.21 -0.55 -11.30
CA SER A 602 25.66 0.77 -10.81
C SER A 602 27.00 0.70 -10.08
N ARG A 603 27.83 1.75 -10.24
CA ARG A 603 29.20 1.88 -9.66
C ARG A 603 29.18 2.30 -8.20
N VAL A 604 30.05 1.71 -7.38
CA VAL A 604 30.39 2.20 -6.03
C VAL A 604 31.90 2.19 -5.87
N ALA A 605 32.47 3.24 -5.30
CA ALA A 605 33.90 3.34 -4.98
C ALA A 605 34.06 3.28 -3.46
N SER A 606 34.48 2.13 -2.94
CA SER A 606 34.86 1.94 -1.53
C SER A 606 36.16 1.15 -1.44
N SER A 607 36.96 1.43 -0.41
CA SER A 607 38.29 0.80 -0.25
C SER A 607 38.14 -0.66 0.23
N PRO A 608 39.09 -1.56 -0.12
CA PRO A 608 39.01 -2.98 0.23
C PRO A 608 38.98 -3.29 1.73
N GLU A 609 39.50 -2.41 2.57
CA GLU A 609 39.70 -2.64 4.01
C GLU A 609 38.44 -2.33 4.84
N GLU A 610 37.55 -1.45 4.35
CA GLU A 610 36.31 -1.10 5.05
C GLU A 610 35.23 -2.19 4.96
N MET A 611 35.29 -3.09 3.97
CA MET A 611 34.22 -4.09 3.73
C MET A 611 34.39 -5.43 4.47
N VAL A 612 35.53 -5.69 5.12
CA VAL A 612 35.84 -7.00 5.74
C VAL A 612 35.54 -7.03 7.25
N SER A 613 35.01 -5.94 7.83
CA SER A 613 34.77 -5.79 9.28
C SER A 613 33.35 -6.11 9.77
N ALA A 614 32.61 -6.99 9.08
CA ALA A 614 31.31 -7.45 9.56
C ALA A 614 31.47 -8.47 10.73
N PRO A 615 30.65 -8.40 11.80
CA PRO A 615 30.83 -9.20 13.00
C PRO A 615 30.59 -10.69 12.74
N VAL A 616 31.58 -11.52 13.06
CA VAL A 616 31.54 -12.99 12.98
C VAL A 616 30.56 -13.54 14.02
N SER A 617 29.60 -14.36 13.58
CA SER A 617 28.71 -15.10 14.48
C SER A 617 29.41 -16.35 15.04
N PRO A 618 29.19 -16.73 16.31
CA PRO A 618 29.83 -17.91 16.91
C PRO A 618 29.29 -19.24 16.34
N PRO A 619 30.09 -20.32 16.34
CA PRO A 619 29.72 -21.59 15.73
C PRO A 619 28.69 -22.38 16.57
N LEU A 620 27.76 -23.03 15.88
CA LEU A 620 26.80 -24.00 16.45
C LEU A 620 27.41 -25.42 16.50
N PRO A 621 26.97 -26.28 17.44
CA PRO A 621 27.48 -27.65 17.58
C PRO A 621 26.91 -28.60 16.50
N PRO A 622 27.56 -29.74 16.24
CA PRO A 622 27.20 -30.66 15.17
C PRO A 622 25.91 -31.45 15.51
N ALA A 623 25.05 -31.64 14.51
CA ALA A 623 23.86 -32.48 14.60
C ALA A 623 24.18 -33.92 14.16
N GLU A 624 23.81 -34.89 14.99
CA GLU A 624 23.90 -36.33 14.76
C GLU A 624 22.75 -36.85 13.88
N GLY A 625 23.04 -37.87 13.06
CA GLY A 625 22.10 -38.97 12.78
C GLY A 625 21.40 -39.03 11.42
N GLU A 626 22.07 -39.62 10.42
CA GLU A 626 21.44 -40.19 9.22
C GLU A 626 20.59 -41.41 9.59
N THR A 627 19.26 -41.38 9.36
CA THR A 627 18.42 -42.59 9.13
C THR A 627 16.99 -42.33 8.64
N ALA A 628 16.66 -41.13 8.14
CA ALA A 628 15.27 -40.80 7.72
C ALA A 628 15.05 -40.66 6.19
N LEU A 629 16.01 -41.03 5.34
CA LEU A 629 15.92 -40.82 3.89
C LEU A 629 15.36 -42.01 3.06
N ALA A 630 15.14 -43.17 3.66
CA ALA A 630 14.79 -44.38 2.89
C ALA A 630 13.29 -44.56 2.57
N THR A 631 12.37 -43.81 3.18
CA THR A 631 10.93 -44.09 3.07
C THR A 631 10.16 -43.19 2.07
N ARG A 632 10.83 -42.26 1.38
CA ARG A 632 10.16 -41.33 0.43
C ARG A 632 10.25 -41.73 -1.05
N ALA A 633 11.07 -42.73 -1.40
CA ALA A 633 11.25 -43.14 -2.80
C ALA A 633 10.18 -44.10 -3.35
N GLN A 634 9.28 -44.65 -2.51
CA GLN A 634 8.35 -45.70 -2.94
C GLN A 634 6.90 -45.25 -3.26
N VAL A 635 6.58 -43.96 -3.14
CA VAL A 635 5.19 -43.47 -3.36
C VAL A 635 5.00 -42.76 -4.72
N ALA A 636 6.08 -42.49 -5.46
CA ALA A 636 6.00 -41.75 -6.73
C ALA A 636 5.67 -42.64 -7.96
N ASP A 637 5.65 -43.96 -7.83
CA ASP A 637 5.58 -44.88 -8.99
C ASP A 637 4.16 -45.42 -9.30
N ARG A 638 3.12 -44.87 -8.67
CA ARG A 638 1.73 -45.31 -8.93
C ARG A 638 0.73 -44.16 -8.98
N MET A 639 0.69 -43.46 -10.10
CA MET A 639 -0.53 -42.78 -10.57
C MET A 639 -0.41 -42.41 -12.06
N THR A 640 -0.73 -43.37 -12.93
CA THR A 640 -1.13 -43.15 -14.32
C THR A 640 -2.66 -43.09 -14.38
N THR A 641 -3.24 -41.96 -14.79
CA THR A 641 -4.55 -41.94 -15.46
C THR A 641 -4.67 -40.72 -16.36
N THR A 642 -5.16 -41.01 -17.56
CA THR A 642 -5.35 -40.17 -18.74
C THR A 642 -6.60 -39.30 -18.64
N THR A 643 -6.52 -38.03 -19.03
CA THR A 643 -7.67 -37.22 -19.50
C THR A 643 -7.25 -36.24 -20.62
N PRO A 644 -8.13 -35.94 -21.60
CA PRO A 644 -7.77 -35.17 -22.78
C PRO A 644 -8.07 -33.68 -22.58
N TYR A 645 -7.06 -32.82 -22.66
CA TYR A 645 -7.24 -31.37 -22.77
C TYR A 645 -6.51 -30.83 -23.99
N GLY A 646 -7.21 -29.95 -24.70
CA GLY A 646 -6.76 -29.31 -25.93
C GLY A 646 -5.46 -28.52 -25.76
N LYS A 647 -4.75 -28.40 -26.89
CA LYS A 647 -3.49 -27.67 -27.05
C LYS A 647 -3.50 -26.35 -26.28
N ALA A 648 -2.54 -26.21 -25.36
CA ALA A 648 -2.14 -24.91 -24.84
C ALA A 648 -1.67 -24.02 -26.01
N PRO A 649 -1.90 -22.69 -25.98
CA PRO A 649 -1.25 -21.80 -26.92
C PRO A 649 0.27 -21.89 -26.70
N GLU A 650 0.99 -22.31 -27.73
CA GLU A 650 2.46 -22.22 -27.79
C GLU A 650 2.84 -20.74 -27.80
N TYR A 651 3.44 -20.27 -26.71
CA TYR A 651 4.08 -18.96 -26.69
C TYR A 651 5.50 -19.12 -27.23
N PHE A 652 5.77 -18.50 -28.38
CA PHE A 652 7.14 -18.30 -28.84
C PHE A 652 7.77 -17.19 -28.00
N PRO A 653 8.84 -17.45 -27.23
CA PRO A 653 9.56 -16.38 -26.55
C PRO A 653 10.19 -15.48 -27.62
N MET A 654 9.77 -14.22 -27.66
CA MET A 654 10.41 -13.21 -28.51
C MET A 654 11.68 -12.74 -27.80
N VAL A 655 12.85 -13.18 -28.29
CA VAL A 655 14.14 -12.70 -27.82
C VAL A 655 14.57 -11.53 -28.71
N VAL A 656 14.64 -10.33 -28.13
CA VAL A 656 15.08 -9.12 -28.84
C VAL A 656 16.57 -8.92 -28.62
N TYR A 657 17.37 -9.11 -29.67
CA TYR A 657 18.81 -8.89 -29.66
C TYR A 657 19.13 -7.39 -29.82
N ARG A 658 20.15 -6.90 -29.11
CA ARG A 658 20.56 -5.48 -29.16
C ARG A 658 21.37 -5.17 -30.41
N SER A 659 22.06 -6.16 -30.97
CA SER A 659 22.80 -6.07 -32.22
C SER A 659 22.74 -7.39 -33.01
N PRO A 660 22.98 -7.38 -34.33
CA PRO A 660 23.00 -8.60 -35.14
C PRO A 660 24.04 -9.65 -34.68
N GLY A 661 25.11 -9.24 -34.01
CA GLY A 661 26.14 -10.15 -33.49
C GLY A 661 25.67 -11.01 -32.32
N ASP A 662 24.73 -10.52 -31.50
CA ASP A 662 24.22 -11.22 -30.32
C ASP A 662 23.40 -12.47 -30.69
N ALA A 663 22.81 -12.48 -31.88
CA ALA A 663 22.09 -13.63 -32.41
C ALA A 663 23.02 -14.81 -32.74
N VAL A 664 24.27 -14.53 -33.13
CA VAL A 664 25.26 -15.56 -33.53
C VAL A 664 25.85 -16.28 -32.32
N ALA A 665 25.90 -15.62 -31.15
CA ALA A 665 26.43 -16.19 -29.91
C ALA A 665 25.42 -17.11 -29.16
N THR A 666 24.16 -17.15 -29.59
CA THR A 666 23.09 -17.87 -28.89
C THR A 666 22.82 -19.23 -29.56
N LYS A 667 23.35 -20.32 -28.99
CA LYS A 667 22.96 -21.68 -29.41
C LYS A 667 21.61 -22.04 -28.78
N LEU A 668 20.53 -21.91 -29.55
CA LEU A 668 19.23 -22.48 -29.18
C LEU A 668 19.34 -24.02 -29.13
N PRO A 669 18.67 -24.70 -28.18
CA PRO A 669 18.63 -26.17 -28.18
C PRO A 669 17.97 -26.68 -29.45
N ALA A 670 18.46 -27.80 -29.98
CA ALA A 670 17.91 -28.43 -31.17
C ALA A 670 16.43 -28.76 -30.96
N VAL A 671 15.56 -28.18 -31.79
CA VAL A 671 14.15 -28.55 -31.86
C VAL A 671 14.10 -29.98 -32.40
N GLY A 672 13.63 -30.92 -31.60
CA GLY A 672 13.48 -32.31 -31.99
C GLY A 672 12.40 -32.46 -33.05
N ASN A 673 12.81 -32.78 -34.29
CA ASN A 673 12.50 -34.00 -35.04
C ASN A 673 12.64 -33.72 -36.57
N PRO A 674 13.61 -34.30 -37.28
CA PRO A 674 13.94 -33.98 -38.67
C PRO A 674 13.21 -34.84 -39.72
N ASP A 675 12.01 -35.35 -39.44
CA ASP A 675 11.25 -36.16 -40.40
C ASP A 675 9.85 -35.58 -40.63
N LEU A 676 9.69 -34.76 -41.67
CA LEU A 676 8.44 -34.60 -42.42
C LEU A 676 8.74 -33.97 -43.80
N PRO A 677 8.47 -34.67 -44.91
CA PRO A 677 8.82 -34.23 -46.25
C PRO A 677 7.73 -33.32 -46.83
N TRP A 678 8.14 -32.20 -47.44
CA TRP A 678 7.38 -31.56 -48.53
C TRP A 678 7.57 -32.43 -49.79
N PRO A 679 6.65 -32.42 -50.79
CA PRO A 679 5.72 -31.34 -51.15
C PRO A 679 4.28 -31.85 -51.43
N VAL A 680 3.32 -30.94 -51.69
CA VAL A 680 2.31 -31.00 -52.78
C VAL A 680 1.32 -29.83 -52.67
N GLU A 681 1.27 -29.07 -53.77
CA GLU A 681 0.19 -28.34 -54.45
C GLU A 681 -1.12 -27.99 -53.71
N LEU A 682 -1.50 -26.69 -53.81
CA LEU A 682 -2.83 -26.16 -53.52
C LEU A 682 -3.87 -26.65 -54.54
N PRO A 683 -5.03 -27.17 -54.10
CA PRO A 683 -6.22 -27.20 -54.93
C PRO A 683 -7.01 -25.89 -54.81
N ALA A 684 -7.32 -25.32 -55.97
CA ALA A 684 -8.24 -24.22 -56.16
C ALA A 684 -9.65 -24.59 -55.65
N LEU A 685 -10.10 -24.01 -54.54
CA LEU A 685 -11.53 -23.93 -54.16
C LEU A 685 -11.77 -22.98 -52.97
N LEU A 686 -11.19 -21.78 -53.01
CA LEU A 686 -11.51 -20.70 -52.06
C LEU A 686 -11.33 -19.33 -52.70
N GLN A 687 -11.84 -19.20 -53.93
CA GLN A 687 -11.87 -17.95 -54.68
C GLN A 687 -13.32 -17.52 -55.00
N GLU A 688 -14.24 -17.70 -54.06
CA GLU A 688 -15.60 -17.17 -54.23
C GLU A 688 -16.26 -16.89 -52.88
N ARG A 689 -15.97 -15.71 -52.33
CA ARG A 689 -16.84 -14.88 -51.47
C ARG A 689 -15.98 -13.82 -50.81
N LEU A 690 -15.74 -12.74 -51.54
CA LEU A 690 -15.49 -11.40 -51.02
C LEU A 690 -15.33 -10.47 -52.23
N ARG A 691 -16.44 -10.11 -52.87
CA ARG A 691 -16.57 -8.89 -53.68
C ARG A 691 -18.06 -8.56 -53.85
N VAL A 692 -18.36 -7.26 -53.68
CA VAL A 692 -19.63 -6.54 -53.93
C VAL A 692 -20.67 -6.68 -52.80
N GLY A 693 -21.24 -5.62 -52.22
CA GLY A 693 -21.20 -4.22 -52.61
C GLY A 693 -21.86 -3.27 -51.61
N VAL A 694 -21.79 -2.00 -52.01
CA VAL A 694 -22.26 -0.74 -51.42
C VAL A 694 -23.79 -0.61 -51.52
N GLY A 695 -24.44 0.10 -50.57
CA GLY A 695 -25.72 0.81 -50.86
C GLY A 695 -26.80 0.80 -49.76
N TRP A 696 -26.85 1.89 -48.98
CA TRP A 696 -28.00 2.77 -48.65
C TRP A 696 -29.49 2.33 -48.72
N VAL A 697 -30.23 2.84 -47.71
CA VAL A 697 -31.65 3.35 -47.64
C VAL A 697 -32.82 2.40 -47.32
N SER A 698 -33.54 2.81 -46.26
CA SER A 698 -34.99 2.71 -45.88
C SER A 698 -35.65 1.31 -45.83
N GLU A 699 -36.73 1.03 -45.08
CA GLU A 699 -37.80 1.80 -44.42
C GLU A 699 -38.61 0.82 -43.53
N GLN A 700 -39.40 1.36 -42.59
CA GLN A 700 -40.59 0.75 -41.95
C GLN A 700 -40.37 -0.49 -41.04
N GLU A 701 -40.99 -0.67 -39.87
CA GLU A 701 -42.17 -0.13 -39.19
C GLU A 701 -41.93 -0.41 -37.69
N GLU A 702 -42.01 0.57 -36.80
CA GLU A 702 -43.25 0.93 -36.09
C GLU A 702 -43.74 -0.18 -35.15
N GLY A 703 -43.45 -0.03 -33.85
CA GLY A 703 -43.99 -0.96 -32.87
C GLY A 703 -43.48 -0.81 -31.45
N ARG A 704 -44.17 0.05 -30.69
CA ARG A 704 -44.48 -0.17 -29.26
C ARG A 704 -43.46 0.38 -28.23
N ARG A 705 -43.52 1.70 -28.01
CA ARG A 705 -43.41 2.30 -26.67
C ARG A 705 -44.76 2.19 -25.95
N ARG A 706 -44.70 2.10 -24.62
CA ARG A 706 -45.75 2.16 -23.57
C ARG A 706 -46.39 0.82 -23.19
N THR A 707 -46.03 0.30 -22.01
CA THR A 707 -46.78 0.46 -20.74
C THR A 707 -46.12 -0.34 -19.61
N ARG A 708 -45.50 0.35 -18.64
CA ARG A 708 -45.64 0.25 -17.17
C ARG A 708 -44.43 0.84 -16.46
#